data_AF-A0A661VR71-F1
#
_entry.id   AF-A0A661VR71-F1
#
_cell.length_a   1.000
_cell.length_b   1.000
_cell.length_c   1.000
_cell.angle_alpha   90.00
_cell.angle_beta   90.00
_cell.angle_gamma   90.00
#
_symmetry.space_group_name_H-M   'P 1'
#
loop_
_entity.id
_entity.type
_entity.pdbx_description
1 polymer ?
#
loop_
_entity_poly.entity_id
_entity_poly.type
_entity_poly.pdbx_seq_one_letter_code
_entity_poly.pdbx_strand_id
1 'polypeptide(L)'
;MLAFALAAAIIAFFWLPALLERDAVKLNVVGPGHFDFHEHFLSLCELLAPSRILDMGATAPRYRFNLGLAQWLLALPALGAVLRLGTRKIRKLPDSLTLLPYFVLAGLALIFLMLPASVGIWERVPGLPYLQFPWRLLGPANLMLAMCGAGSVALLPPNRWRDPVLAVILVASLLLALPVLYPPMWAPDFGPTAPQDIIQWEQHSLALGTTSTGDFVPVGAALVPMHPEPALIESYSRPGPVDRVNRATLPDGARVEIIEHGPLHDRFAVSTPKQFILRLYTFYFPGWRAYVDGEEVEIEVAGPEGFITLRVPEGEHEVLVRFEDTPPRTAGWIISVVGLATLVVALMLVPKSQISSLKSQNLIWLGGALLLFVILKGAVIDPHDDWLRYTSPPGQAWAAQYEQRANFGGQIELLGYDLPRRRVYSGEEFSVVLYWHALTPLDVNYQSFVHLARPLHVLWGQEDHLNPGGLPTTRWPLDKYVWDEYEIRVLPGTPPGEYVLNVGLYSMAGGYRLQRYGEYGQAVGDSVVIASVEVKRPYRLPRLAELDLTREVMATFPEGGVTLLGYVQSHDEVTLPGAWPVTLFWRADCDNPAARTRALVLLDAGGHEVGRLSGSPVDGYYPFEVWHAGEIVRDPLLLVSAQPVNLEAGVYYFGVTVSADEPLIAEGASKPFVPLGTVEFLVEE
;
A
#
# COMPACT_ATOMS: atom_id res chain seq x y z
N MET A 1 -19.20 -15.00 27.24
CA MET A 1 -20.39 -14.60 26.47
C MET A 1 -21.03 -13.34 27.03
N LEU A 2 -21.53 -13.32 28.28
CA LEU A 2 -22.12 -12.11 28.88
C LEU A 2 -21.17 -10.89 28.84
N ALA A 3 -19.90 -11.05 29.18
CA ALA A 3 -18.92 -9.96 29.12
C ALA A 3 -18.75 -9.37 27.70
N PHE A 4 -18.75 -10.22 26.67
CA PHE A 4 -18.67 -9.75 25.27
C PHE A 4 -19.96 -9.03 24.84
N ALA A 5 -21.12 -9.56 25.24
CA ALA A 5 -22.40 -8.92 24.97
C ALA A 5 -22.52 -7.55 25.67
N LEU A 6 -22.07 -7.45 26.92
CA LEU A 6 -22.03 -6.19 27.66
C LEU A 6 -21.05 -5.20 27.04
N ALA A 7 -19.84 -5.65 26.65
CA ALA A 7 -18.89 -4.81 25.96
C ALA A 7 -19.50 -4.25 24.67
N ALA A 8 -20.04 -5.11 23.80
CA ALA A 8 -20.70 -4.71 22.56
C ALA A 8 -21.89 -3.76 22.80
N ALA A 9 -22.67 -3.99 23.86
CA ALA A 9 -23.78 -3.10 24.23
C ALA A 9 -23.29 -1.72 24.68
N ILE A 10 -22.28 -1.65 25.55
CA ILE A 10 -21.74 -0.39 26.09
C ILE A 10 -21.18 0.51 25.00
N ILE A 11 -20.60 -0.07 23.94
CA ILE A 11 -20.07 0.70 22.80
C ILE A 11 -21.08 0.85 21.64
N ALA A 12 -22.34 0.48 21.83
CA ALA A 12 -23.35 0.53 20.77
C ALA A 12 -23.63 1.94 20.24
N PHE A 13 -23.45 2.99 21.05
CA PHE A 13 -23.59 4.38 20.63
C PHE A 13 -22.64 4.73 19.47
N PHE A 14 -21.52 4.02 19.34
CA PHE A 14 -20.51 4.24 18.31
C PHE A 14 -20.68 3.31 17.10
N TRP A 15 -20.70 1.99 17.31
CA TRP A 15 -20.68 1.05 16.18
C TRP A 15 -22.05 0.86 15.52
N LEU A 16 -23.16 1.02 16.26
CA LEU A 16 -24.50 0.76 15.72
C LEU A 16 -24.91 1.79 14.67
N PRO A 17 -24.77 3.12 14.90
CA PRO A 17 -25.05 4.11 13.87
C PRO A 17 -24.10 3.96 12.69
N ALA A 18 -22.80 3.74 12.94
CA ALA A 18 -21.82 3.52 11.88
C ALA A 18 -22.19 2.36 10.95
N LEU A 19 -22.81 1.29 11.49
CA LEU A 19 -23.25 0.13 10.70
C LEU A 19 -24.57 0.41 9.95
N LEU A 20 -25.55 0.99 10.63
CA LEU A 20 -26.91 1.18 10.08
C LEU A 20 -27.02 2.39 9.16
N GLU A 21 -26.15 3.38 9.30
CA GLU A 21 -26.11 4.61 8.50
C GLU A 21 -24.98 4.59 7.46
N ARG A 22 -24.27 3.47 7.31
CA ARG A 22 -23.12 3.35 6.40
C ARG A 22 -23.46 3.70 4.95
N ASP A 23 -24.69 3.41 4.52
CA ASP A 23 -25.15 3.63 3.14
C ASP A 23 -25.48 5.12 2.88
N ALA A 24 -25.40 5.98 3.90
CA ALA A 24 -25.57 7.42 3.76
C ALA A 24 -24.29 8.12 3.25
N VAL A 25 -23.15 7.44 3.28
CA VAL A 25 -21.84 7.98 2.89
C VAL A 25 -21.10 7.07 1.92
N LYS A 26 -20.15 7.65 1.19
CA LYS A 26 -19.27 6.90 0.30
C LYS A 26 -18.14 6.26 1.11
N LEU A 27 -18.14 4.92 1.17
CA LEU A 27 -17.06 4.13 1.77
C LEU A 27 -16.22 3.37 0.74
N ASN A 28 -16.68 3.30 -0.52
CA ASN A 28 -16.01 2.57 -1.62
C ASN A 28 -15.04 3.46 -2.42
N VAL A 29 -14.57 4.58 -1.86
CA VAL A 29 -13.53 5.44 -2.48
C VAL A 29 -12.12 4.86 -2.35
N VAL A 30 -12.01 3.70 -1.70
CA VAL A 30 -10.80 2.90 -1.55
C VAL A 30 -10.59 2.09 -2.83
N GLY A 31 -9.85 2.66 -3.78
CA GLY A 31 -9.50 2.01 -5.05
C GLY A 31 -8.18 1.24 -5.01
N PRO A 32 -7.76 0.66 -6.16
CA PRO A 32 -6.46 0.02 -6.32
C PRO A 32 -5.31 0.95 -5.92
N GLY A 33 -4.23 0.40 -5.38
CA GLY A 33 -3.05 1.16 -4.91
C GLY A 33 -2.81 1.02 -3.42
N HIS A 34 -2.36 2.09 -2.74
CA HIS A 34 -1.91 2.03 -1.34
C HIS A 34 -2.96 1.54 -0.33
N PHE A 35 -4.25 1.61 -0.63
CA PHE A 35 -5.29 1.14 0.28
C PHE A 35 -5.84 -0.24 -0.07
N ASP A 36 -5.28 -0.91 -1.08
CA ASP A 36 -5.65 -2.26 -1.44
C ASP A 36 -5.06 -3.26 -0.43
N PHE A 37 -5.90 -4.07 0.20
CA PHE A 37 -5.47 -5.01 1.23
C PHE A 37 -4.58 -6.14 0.71
N HIS A 38 -4.60 -6.43 -0.60
CA HIS A 38 -3.75 -7.45 -1.23
C HIS A 38 -2.25 -7.16 -1.01
N GLU A 39 -1.88 -5.89 -0.92
CA GLU A 39 -0.48 -5.43 -0.78
C GLU A 39 0.03 -5.38 0.67
N HIS A 40 -0.82 -5.70 1.66
CA HIS A 40 -0.55 -5.41 3.08
C HIS A 40 -0.55 -6.64 3.99
N PHE A 41 -0.50 -7.84 3.42
CA PHE A 41 -0.32 -9.07 4.19
C PHE A 41 1.10 -9.19 4.74
N LEU A 42 1.22 -9.77 5.94
CA LEU A 42 2.50 -9.97 6.60
C LEU A 42 3.02 -11.39 6.36
N SER A 43 4.34 -11.54 6.39
CA SER A 43 4.96 -12.86 6.44
C SER A 43 4.99 -13.41 7.88
N LEU A 44 4.98 -14.74 8.01
CA LEU A 44 5.17 -15.38 9.33
C LEU A 44 6.54 -15.03 9.92
N CYS A 45 7.56 -14.90 9.07
CA CYS A 45 8.89 -14.48 9.48
C CYS A 45 8.88 -13.07 10.11
N GLU A 46 8.09 -12.15 9.56
CA GLU A 46 7.95 -10.81 10.11
C GLU A 46 7.25 -10.81 11.48
N LEU A 47 6.15 -11.56 11.62
CA LEU A 47 5.41 -11.70 12.88
C LEU A 47 6.26 -12.28 14.02
N LEU A 48 7.24 -13.13 13.69
CA LEU A 48 8.15 -13.80 14.63
C LEU A 48 9.47 -13.04 14.85
N ALA A 49 9.78 -12.05 14.02
CA ALA A 49 11.06 -11.36 14.07
C ALA A 49 11.20 -10.49 15.33
N PRO A 50 12.43 -10.30 15.86
CA PRO A 50 12.67 -9.30 16.89
C PRO A 50 12.42 -7.89 16.35
N SER A 51 12.05 -6.98 17.26
CA SER A 51 11.98 -5.54 16.97
C SER A 51 13.34 -5.02 16.50
N ARG A 52 13.30 -4.07 15.55
CA ARG A 52 14.51 -3.45 15.00
C ARG A 52 14.91 -2.22 15.83
N ILE A 53 16.21 -1.96 15.87
CA ILE A 53 16.74 -0.64 16.21
C ILE A 53 16.49 0.26 15.00
N LEU A 54 15.97 1.47 15.24
CA LEU A 54 15.54 2.39 14.19
C LEU A 54 16.68 3.35 13.81
N ASP A 55 16.80 3.64 12.51
CA ASP A 55 17.60 4.75 12.01
C ASP A 55 16.74 6.01 11.88
N MET A 56 17.05 7.01 12.68
CA MET A 56 16.38 8.30 12.72
C MET A 56 16.86 9.25 11.61
N GLY A 57 17.92 8.90 10.88
CA GLY A 57 18.39 9.60 9.67
C GLY A 57 17.50 9.34 8.46
N ALA A 58 16.58 8.37 8.52
CA ALA A 58 15.58 8.13 7.49
C ALA A 58 14.39 9.11 7.58
N THR A 59 13.75 9.39 6.45
CA THR A 59 12.44 10.06 6.40
C THR A 59 11.33 9.25 7.09
N ALA A 60 11.34 7.93 6.90
CA ALA A 60 10.44 7.00 7.55
C ALA A 60 11.21 5.77 8.05
N PRO A 61 11.54 5.68 9.36
CA PRO A 61 12.30 4.55 9.89
C PRO A 61 11.58 3.20 9.67
N ARG A 62 12.33 2.14 9.32
CA ARG A 62 11.77 0.81 9.03
C ARG A 62 11.34 0.06 10.30
N TYR A 63 10.03 -0.05 10.50
CA TYR A 63 9.45 -0.90 11.54
C TYR A 63 9.33 -2.35 11.10
N ARG A 64 9.10 -3.25 12.07
CA ARG A 64 8.62 -4.60 11.83
C ARG A 64 7.26 -4.75 12.48
N PHE A 65 6.29 -5.26 11.74
CA PHE A 65 4.99 -5.63 12.29
C PHE A 65 5.09 -6.99 12.99
N ASN A 66 5.81 -7.04 14.12
CA ASN A 66 5.97 -8.25 14.93
C ASN A 66 5.02 -8.27 16.14
N LEU A 67 4.78 -9.47 16.69
CA LEU A 67 3.94 -9.67 17.88
C LEU A 67 4.73 -9.72 19.20
N GLY A 68 6.06 -9.54 19.14
CA GLY A 68 6.97 -9.57 20.27
C GLY A 68 7.41 -10.98 20.69
N LEU A 69 8.72 -11.16 20.89
CA LEU A 69 9.31 -12.45 21.26
C LEU A 69 8.82 -12.96 22.63
N ALA A 70 8.67 -12.06 23.60
CA ALA A 70 8.20 -12.43 24.93
C ALA A 70 6.78 -13.01 24.88
N GLN A 71 5.91 -12.39 24.10
CA GLN A 71 4.52 -12.79 23.91
C GLN A 71 4.43 -14.18 23.28
N TRP A 72 5.21 -14.43 22.23
CA TRP A 72 5.31 -15.76 21.62
C TRP A 72 5.76 -16.82 22.62
N LEU A 73 6.88 -16.58 23.30
CA LEU A 73 7.44 -17.53 24.27
C LEU A 73 6.48 -17.81 25.41
N LEU A 74 5.78 -16.78 25.91
CA LEU A 74 4.79 -16.92 26.97
C LEU A 74 3.48 -17.54 26.50
N ALA A 75 3.14 -17.50 25.22
CA ALA A 75 1.94 -18.14 24.69
C ALA A 75 2.12 -19.66 24.42
N LEU A 76 3.36 -20.14 24.22
CA LEU A 76 3.63 -21.56 23.90
C LEU A 76 3.12 -22.55 24.97
N PRO A 77 3.31 -22.33 26.29
CA PRO A 77 2.78 -23.25 27.31
C PRO A 77 1.25 -23.31 27.30
N ALA A 78 0.57 -22.19 27.07
CA ALA A 78 -0.88 -22.13 26.92
C ALA A 78 -1.34 -22.95 25.70
N LEU A 79 -0.68 -22.80 24.54
CA LEU A 79 -0.96 -23.62 23.37
C LEU A 79 -0.76 -25.12 23.67
N GLY A 80 0.35 -25.49 24.32
CA GLY A 80 0.61 -26.86 24.75
C GLY A 80 -0.46 -27.43 25.69
N ALA A 81 -0.97 -26.63 26.62
CA ALA A 81 -2.06 -27.02 27.51
C ALA A 81 -3.37 -27.26 26.74
N VAL A 82 -3.70 -26.40 25.77
CA VAL A 82 -4.89 -26.54 24.92
C VAL A 82 -4.79 -27.77 24.01
N LEU A 83 -3.64 -28.02 23.39
CA LEU A 83 -3.42 -29.21 22.55
C LEU A 83 -3.56 -30.52 23.35
N ARG A 84 -3.10 -30.54 24.62
CA ARG A 84 -3.23 -31.72 25.49
C ARG A 84 -4.69 -32.04 25.84
N LEU A 85 -5.58 -31.06 25.91
CA LEU A 85 -7.03 -31.30 26.08
C LEU A 85 -7.60 -32.05 24.87
N GLY A 86 -7.20 -31.67 23.66
CA GLY A 86 -7.64 -32.31 22.42
C GLY A 86 -7.23 -33.78 22.32
N THR A 87 -6.08 -34.15 22.89
CA THR A 87 -5.53 -35.52 22.84
C THR A 87 -6.12 -36.52 23.86
N ARG A 88 -7.23 -36.18 24.54
CA ARG A 88 -7.88 -36.98 25.63
C ARG A 88 -7.00 -37.30 26.84
N LYS A 89 -5.75 -36.80 26.92
CA LYS A 89 -4.82 -37.01 28.05
C LYS A 89 -5.18 -36.19 29.30
N ILE A 90 -5.97 -35.13 29.15
CA ILE A 90 -6.46 -34.29 30.25
C ILE A 90 -7.98 -34.14 30.10
N ARG A 91 -8.74 -34.39 31.18
CA ARG A 91 -10.22 -34.37 31.16
C ARG A 91 -10.83 -32.97 31.25
N LYS A 92 -10.18 -32.01 31.94
CA LYS A 92 -10.65 -30.62 32.09
C LYS A 92 -9.52 -29.69 32.58
N LEU A 93 -9.53 -28.42 32.17
CA LEU A 93 -8.69 -27.36 32.76
C LEU A 93 -9.28 -26.87 34.09
N PRO A 94 -8.46 -26.26 34.97
CA PRO A 94 -8.96 -25.48 36.10
C PRO A 94 -9.96 -24.42 35.65
N ASP A 95 -10.96 -24.09 36.48
CA ASP A 95 -12.03 -23.16 36.10
C ASP A 95 -11.49 -21.79 35.68
N SER A 96 -10.37 -21.34 36.27
CA SER A 96 -9.66 -20.09 35.90
C SER A 96 -9.05 -20.10 34.50
N LEU A 97 -8.88 -21.26 33.87
CA LEU A 97 -8.27 -21.43 32.55
C LEU A 97 -9.27 -21.88 31.48
N THR A 98 -10.56 -21.93 31.82
CA THR A 98 -11.62 -22.38 30.89
C THR A 98 -11.73 -21.54 29.62
N LEU A 99 -11.34 -20.26 29.68
CA LEU A 99 -11.29 -19.35 28.53
C LEU A 99 -9.99 -19.42 27.72
N LEU A 100 -8.98 -20.17 28.19
CA LEU A 100 -7.69 -20.27 27.50
C LEU A 100 -7.80 -20.81 26.06
N PRO A 101 -8.62 -21.83 25.75
CA PRO A 101 -8.83 -22.27 24.37
C PRO A 101 -9.37 -21.17 23.47
N TYR A 102 -10.25 -20.30 23.97
CA TYR A 102 -10.78 -19.18 23.21
C TYR A 102 -9.65 -18.20 22.82
N PHE A 103 -8.82 -17.78 23.76
CA PHE A 103 -7.72 -16.84 23.46
C PHE A 103 -6.68 -17.45 22.51
N VAL A 104 -6.35 -18.73 22.67
CA VAL A 104 -5.44 -19.42 21.75
C VAL A 104 -6.04 -19.48 20.33
N LEU A 105 -7.29 -19.91 20.20
CA LEU A 105 -7.94 -20.02 18.89
C LEU A 105 -8.17 -18.65 18.23
N ALA A 106 -8.59 -17.66 19.01
CA ALA A 106 -8.77 -16.29 18.51
C ALA A 106 -7.43 -15.67 18.08
N GLY A 107 -6.36 -15.87 18.86
CA GLY A 107 -5.02 -15.42 18.48
C GLY A 107 -4.55 -16.05 17.18
N LEU A 108 -4.68 -17.38 17.05
CA LEU A 108 -4.33 -18.09 15.82
C LEU A 108 -5.16 -17.65 14.62
N ALA A 109 -6.46 -17.41 14.80
CA ALA A 109 -7.35 -16.92 13.74
C ALA A 109 -6.96 -15.51 13.29
N LEU A 110 -6.68 -14.59 14.22
CA LEU A 110 -6.23 -13.23 13.90
C LEU A 110 -4.87 -13.23 13.20
N ILE A 111 -3.93 -14.07 13.66
CA ILE A 111 -2.63 -14.28 13.00
C ILE A 111 -2.83 -14.79 11.58
N PHE A 112 -3.69 -15.80 11.39
CA PHE A 112 -3.99 -16.35 10.08
C PHE A 112 -4.56 -15.29 9.13
N LEU A 113 -5.48 -14.44 9.61
CA LEU A 113 -6.07 -13.34 8.83
C LEU A 113 -5.06 -12.25 8.43
N MET A 114 -3.86 -12.21 9.03
CA MET A 114 -2.76 -11.32 8.61
C MET A 114 -1.84 -11.94 7.57
N LEU A 115 -2.00 -13.23 7.24
CA LEU A 115 -1.13 -13.94 6.29
C LEU A 115 -1.76 -14.01 4.88
N PRO A 116 -0.95 -14.06 3.80
CA PRO A 116 -1.45 -14.16 2.42
C PRO A 116 -2.36 -15.38 2.18
N ALA A 117 -2.19 -16.45 2.96
CA ALA A 117 -3.06 -17.63 2.90
C ALA A 117 -4.55 -17.33 3.21
N SER A 118 -4.85 -16.16 3.79
CA SER A 118 -6.21 -15.74 4.12
C SER A 118 -6.87 -14.82 3.09
N VAL A 119 -6.20 -14.47 1.98
CA VAL A 119 -6.73 -13.59 0.92
C VAL A 119 -8.17 -13.97 0.54
N GLY A 120 -8.43 -15.26 0.34
CA GLY A 120 -9.76 -15.72 -0.02
C GLY A 120 -10.87 -15.46 1.02
N ILE A 121 -10.52 -15.30 2.29
CA ILE A 121 -11.48 -14.89 3.33
C ILE A 121 -11.77 -13.40 3.18
N TRP A 122 -10.75 -12.58 2.97
CA TRP A 122 -10.89 -11.13 2.78
C TRP A 122 -11.75 -10.77 1.57
N GLU A 123 -11.60 -11.48 0.46
CA GLU A 123 -12.43 -11.28 -0.75
C GLU A 123 -13.91 -11.62 -0.53
N ARG A 124 -14.21 -12.59 0.35
CA ARG A 124 -15.56 -13.18 0.47
C ARG A 124 -16.36 -12.67 1.65
N VAL A 125 -15.71 -12.17 2.70
CA VAL A 125 -16.39 -11.67 3.92
C VAL A 125 -16.74 -10.20 3.74
N PRO A 126 -18.04 -9.84 3.69
CA PRO A 126 -18.46 -8.45 3.52
C PRO A 126 -17.90 -7.56 4.64
N GLY A 127 -17.32 -6.42 4.25
CA GLY A 127 -16.75 -5.44 5.18
C GLY A 127 -15.31 -5.73 5.64
N LEU A 128 -14.72 -6.89 5.34
CA LEU A 128 -13.31 -7.13 5.64
C LEU A 128 -12.37 -6.26 4.78
N PRO A 129 -12.59 -6.09 3.46
CA PRO A 129 -11.77 -5.21 2.63
C PRO A 129 -11.75 -3.74 3.11
N TYR A 130 -12.80 -3.29 3.80
CA TYR A 130 -12.85 -1.94 4.39
C TYR A 130 -11.76 -1.72 5.46
N LEU A 131 -11.24 -2.78 6.08
CA LEU A 131 -10.14 -2.65 7.03
C LEU A 131 -8.83 -2.23 6.34
N GLN A 132 -8.70 -2.40 5.02
CA GLN A 132 -7.57 -2.04 4.12
C GLN A 132 -6.24 -2.72 4.44
N PHE A 133 -5.92 -2.92 5.70
CA PHE A 133 -4.60 -3.26 6.18
C PHE A 133 -4.71 -4.47 7.13
N PRO A 134 -4.44 -5.70 6.66
CA PRO A 134 -4.51 -6.90 7.50
C PRO A 134 -3.69 -6.76 8.80
N TRP A 135 -2.54 -6.10 8.74
CA TRP A 135 -1.69 -5.83 9.90
C TRP A 135 -2.37 -5.00 11.02
N ARG A 136 -3.53 -4.35 10.79
CA ARG A 136 -4.34 -3.74 11.88
C ARG A 136 -4.82 -4.77 12.92
N LEU A 137 -4.87 -6.05 12.55
CA LEU A 137 -5.22 -7.15 13.47
C LEU A 137 -4.09 -7.48 14.47
N LEU A 138 -2.92 -6.86 14.34
CA LEU A 138 -1.78 -7.07 15.23
C LEU A 138 -2.07 -6.65 16.68
N GLY A 139 -2.80 -5.55 16.88
CA GLY A 139 -3.25 -5.11 18.21
C GLY A 139 -4.15 -6.13 18.91
N PRO A 140 -5.29 -6.52 18.30
CA PRO A 140 -6.14 -7.59 18.81
C PRO A 140 -5.39 -8.92 19.02
N ALA A 141 -4.51 -9.33 18.10
CA ALA A 141 -3.72 -10.55 18.21
C ALA A 141 -2.76 -10.49 19.42
N ASN A 142 -2.11 -9.35 19.63
CA ASN A 142 -1.23 -9.12 20.79
C ASN A 142 -2.01 -9.23 22.11
N LEU A 143 -3.24 -8.71 22.19
CA LEU A 143 -4.10 -8.89 23.35
C LEU A 143 -4.42 -10.38 23.60
N MET A 144 -4.72 -11.16 22.57
CA MET A 144 -4.96 -12.60 22.70
C MET A 144 -3.71 -13.32 23.23
N LEU A 145 -2.53 -12.97 22.72
CA LEU A 145 -1.25 -13.53 23.18
C LEU A 145 -0.93 -13.13 24.63
N ALA A 146 -1.22 -11.89 25.03
CA ALA A 146 -1.05 -11.44 26.41
C ALA A 146 -1.93 -12.26 27.38
N MET A 147 -3.19 -12.54 26.99
CA MET A 147 -4.07 -13.42 27.76
C MET A 147 -3.57 -14.87 27.78
N CYS A 148 -2.98 -15.37 26.69
CA CYS A 148 -2.30 -16.67 26.68
C CYS A 148 -1.10 -16.69 27.63
N GLY A 149 -0.28 -15.63 27.64
CA GLY A 149 0.83 -15.46 28.57
C GLY A 149 0.38 -15.47 30.04
N ALA A 150 -0.71 -14.77 30.36
CA ALA A 150 -1.34 -14.82 31.67
C ALA A 150 -1.82 -16.24 32.03
N GLY A 151 -2.39 -16.97 31.07
CA GLY A 151 -2.76 -18.38 31.20
C GLY A 151 -1.56 -19.27 31.50
N SER A 152 -0.44 -19.07 30.81
CA SER A 152 0.83 -19.78 31.04
C SER A 152 1.39 -19.51 32.44
N VAL A 153 1.33 -18.27 32.91
CA VAL A 153 1.69 -17.90 34.28
C VAL A 153 0.80 -18.59 35.32
N ALA A 154 -0.49 -18.76 35.02
CA ALA A 154 -1.41 -19.48 35.89
C ALA A 154 -1.18 -21.02 35.91
N LEU A 155 -0.49 -21.57 34.91
CA LEU A 155 -0.06 -22.98 34.90
C LEU A 155 1.17 -23.23 35.79
N LEU A 156 1.89 -22.20 36.22
CA LEU A 156 3.06 -22.36 37.08
C LEU A 156 2.66 -22.90 38.47
N PRO A 157 3.41 -23.88 39.02
CA PRO A 157 3.11 -24.43 40.32
C PRO A 157 3.28 -23.36 41.41
N PRO A 158 2.39 -23.31 42.42
CA PRO A 158 2.49 -22.37 43.54
C PRO A 158 3.59 -22.81 44.51
N ASN A 159 4.85 -22.58 44.15
CA ASN A 159 6.02 -22.85 44.98
C ASN A 159 6.80 -21.56 45.28
N ARG A 160 7.83 -21.67 46.14
CA ARG A 160 8.68 -20.52 46.54
C ARG A 160 9.41 -19.82 45.38
N TRP A 161 9.52 -20.46 44.22
CA TRP A 161 10.19 -19.90 43.04
C TRP A 161 9.23 -19.18 42.09
N ARG A 162 7.92 -19.30 42.31
CA ARG A 162 6.92 -18.70 41.43
C ARG A 162 7.11 -17.19 41.30
N ASP A 163 7.12 -16.45 42.40
CA ASP A 163 7.18 -14.98 42.35
C ASP A 163 8.52 -14.46 41.76
N PRO A 164 9.70 -15.02 42.11
CA PRO A 164 10.95 -14.71 41.41
C PRO A 164 10.88 -14.98 39.91
N VAL A 165 10.32 -16.11 39.47
CA VAL A 165 10.16 -16.43 38.05
C VAL A 165 9.23 -15.43 37.35
N LEU A 166 8.14 -15.01 38.01
CA LEU A 166 7.26 -13.98 37.47
C LEU A 166 7.94 -12.62 37.34
N ALA A 167 8.77 -12.25 38.32
CA ALA A 167 9.58 -11.04 38.23
C ALA A 167 10.58 -11.10 37.06
N VAL A 168 11.24 -12.25 36.86
CA VAL A 168 12.14 -12.45 35.71
C VAL A 168 11.38 -12.39 34.38
N ILE A 169 10.20 -13.01 34.28
CA ILE A 169 9.34 -12.95 33.08
C ILE A 169 8.92 -11.51 32.78
N LEU A 170 8.54 -10.74 33.81
CA LEU A 170 8.17 -9.34 33.68
C LEU A 170 9.37 -8.53 33.16
N VAL A 171 10.53 -8.65 33.80
CA VAL A 171 11.76 -7.93 33.39
C VAL A 171 12.17 -8.32 31.98
N ALA A 172 12.14 -9.61 31.63
CA ALA A 172 12.46 -10.07 30.27
C ALA A 172 11.49 -9.48 29.23
N SER A 173 10.20 -9.44 29.53
CA SER A 173 9.19 -8.80 28.67
C SER A 173 9.48 -7.31 28.48
N LEU A 174 9.82 -6.59 29.55
CA LEU A 174 10.14 -5.18 29.51
C LEU A 174 11.44 -4.89 28.75
N LEU A 175 12.48 -5.72 28.94
CA LEU A 175 13.75 -5.61 28.22
C LEU A 175 13.59 -5.88 26.73
N LEU A 176 12.83 -6.91 26.35
CA LEU A 176 12.55 -7.22 24.94
C LEU A 176 11.67 -6.16 24.27
N ALA A 177 10.91 -5.38 25.05
CA ALA A 177 10.13 -4.26 24.57
C ALA A 177 10.95 -2.95 24.44
N LEU A 178 12.19 -2.89 24.94
CA LEU A 178 12.98 -1.64 24.94
C LEU A 178 13.08 -0.96 23.57
N PRO A 179 13.37 -1.65 22.44
CA PRO A 179 13.49 -0.97 21.15
C PRO A 179 12.21 -0.22 20.72
N VAL A 180 11.03 -0.71 21.09
CA VAL A 180 9.74 -0.08 20.74
C VAL A 180 9.32 1.03 21.70
N LEU A 181 10.05 1.22 22.81
CA LEU A 181 9.84 2.33 23.74
C LEU A 181 10.55 3.63 23.32
N TYR A 182 11.33 3.60 22.23
CA TYR A 182 12.02 4.77 21.67
C TYR A 182 11.55 5.01 20.23
N PRO A 183 10.25 5.32 20.03
CA PRO A 183 9.75 5.63 18.70
C PRO A 183 10.42 6.90 18.15
N PRO A 184 10.36 7.12 16.83
CA PRO A 184 10.72 8.39 16.23
C PRO A 184 9.96 9.54 16.87
N MET A 185 10.71 10.57 17.24
CA MET A 185 10.15 11.77 17.82
C MET A 185 9.30 12.47 16.76
N TRP A 186 8.03 12.71 17.07
CA TRP A 186 7.22 13.62 16.26
C TRP A 186 7.72 15.05 16.49
N ALA A 187 7.66 15.86 15.43
CA ALA A 187 7.89 17.29 15.58
C ALA A 187 6.85 17.82 16.59
N PRO A 188 7.26 18.46 17.69
CA PRO A 188 6.32 18.91 18.72
C PRO A 188 5.38 20.02 18.22
N ASP A 189 5.74 20.67 17.12
CA ASP A 189 4.92 21.66 16.44
C ASP A 189 4.12 20.99 15.32
N PHE A 190 2.89 20.58 15.64
CA PHE A 190 1.91 20.11 14.66
C PHE A 190 1.34 21.25 13.79
N GLY A 191 1.90 22.45 13.92
CA GLY A 191 1.37 23.67 13.36
C GLY A 191 0.15 24.15 14.15
N PRO A 192 -0.36 25.34 13.79
CA PRO A 192 -1.59 25.86 14.35
C PRO A 192 -2.80 25.00 13.95
N THR A 193 -3.71 24.76 14.89
CA THR A 193 -4.92 23.93 14.69
C THR A 193 -6.18 24.77 14.57
N ALA A 194 -6.06 26.05 14.22
CA ALA A 194 -7.24 26.86 13.93
C ALA A 194 -7.85 26.41 12.58
N PRO A 195 -9.17 26.55 12.38
CA PRO A 195 -9.83 26.07 11.16
C PRO A 195 -9.18 26.58 9.87
N GLN A 196 -8.73 27.84 9.84
CA GLN A 196 -8.04 28.42 8.69
C GLN A 196 -6.74 27.68 8.33
N ASP A 197 -5.99 27.24 9.34
CA ASP A 197 -4.70 26.59 9.17
C ASP A 197 -4.89 25.15 8.66
N ILE A 198 -5.91 24.47 9.19
CA ILE A 198 -6.34 23.15 8.71
C ILE A 198 -6.76 23.27 7.24
N ILE A 199 -7.58 24.25 6.88
CA ILE A 199 -8.04 24.43 5.49
C ILE A 199 -6.86 24.75 4.56
N GLN A 200 -5.93 25.60 4.97
CA GLN A 200 -4.71 25.87 4.18
C GLN A 200 -3.87 24.60 3.99
N TRP A 201 -3.73 23.79 5.04
CA TRP A 201 -3.05 22.50 4.95
C TRP A 201 -3.77 21.53 4.00
N GLU A 202 -5.09 21.43 4.06
CA GLU A 202 -5.87 20.59 3.13
C GLU A 202 -5.72 21.06 1.68
N GLN A 203 -5.76 22.38 1.43
CA GLN A 203 -5.53 22.95 0.09
C GLN A 203 -4.13 22.66 -0.45
N HIS A 204 -3.11 22.72 0.40
CA HIS A 204 -1.72 22.46 -0.01
C HIS A 204 -1.41 20.96 -0.13
N SER A 205 -1.99 20.14 0.74
CA SER A 205 -1.72 18.70 0.77
C SER A 205 -2.60 17.90 -0.18
N LEU A 206 -3.76 18.46 -0.59
CA LEU A 206 -4.85 17.79 -1.29
C LEU A 206 -5.48 16.63 -0.49
N ALA A 207 -5.20 16.53 0.81
CA ALA A 207 -5.86 15.58 1.71
C ALA A 207 -7.17 16.20 2.21
N LEU A 208 -8.27 15.90 1.51
CA LEU A 208 -9.58 16.51 1.74
C LEU A 208 -10.31 15.88 2.94
N GLY A 209 -10.88 16.72 3.82
CA GLY A 209 -11.95 16.32 4.74
C GLY A 209 -11.49 15.54 5.98
N THR A 210 -10.35 15.89 6.58
CA THR A 210 -9.68 15.11 7.66
C THR A 210 -9.32 13.66 7.29
N THR A 211 -9.52 13.26 6.03
CA THR A 211 -9.19 11.93 5.50
C THR A 211 -8.34 12.05 4.22
N SER A 212 -8.19 10.95 3.46
CA SER A 212 -7.24 10.88 2.34
C SER A 212 -7.89 10.63 0.97
N THR A 213 -9.14 10.18 0.91
CA THR A 213 -9.78 9.78 -0.37
C THR A 213 -11.19 10.31 -0.56
N GLY A 214 -11.61 11.32 0.22
CA GLY A 214 -12.99 11.82 0.18
C GLY A 214 -14.00 10.78 0.69
N ASP A 215 -13.53 9.85 1.52
CA ASP A 215 -14.33 8.94 2.31
C ASP A 215 -15.24 9.72 3.28
N PHE A 216 -16.39 9.14 3.59
CA PHE A 216 -17.44 9.76 4.42
C PHE A 216 -18.20 10.94 3.78
N VAL A 217 -17.88 11.35 2.56
CA VAL A 217 -18.73 12.26 1.79
C VAL A 217 -20.11 11.62 1.57
N PRO A 218 -21.22 12.35 1.75
CA PRO A 218 -22.55 11.80 1.56
C PRO A 218 -22.79 11.23 0.15
N VAL A 219 -23.59 10.17 0.06
CA VAL A 219 -23.90 9.52 -1.24
C VAL A 219 -24.60 10.46 -2.23
N GLY A 220 -25.32 11.47 -1.74
CA GLY A 220 -26.00 12.48 -2.56
C GLY A 220 -25.07 13.52 -3.20
N ALA A 221 -23.81 13.60 -2.78
CA ALA A 221 -22.81 14.50 -3.37
C ALA A 221 -22.11 13.80 -4.54
N ALA A 222 -22.72 13.86 -5.73
CA ALA A 222 -22.13 13.29 -6.96
C ALA A 222 -20.79 13.93 -7.32
N LEU A 223 -20.62 15.23 -7.03
CA LEU A 223 -19.39 15.99 -7.25
C LEU A 223 -18.95 16.69 -5.96
N VAL A 224 -17.69 16.50 -5.58
CA VAL A 224 -17.03 17.32 -4.54
C VAL A 224 -16.22 18.40 -5.26
N PRO A 225 -16.50 19.70 -5.03
CA PRO A 225 -15.71 20.77 -5.63
C PRO A 225 -14.23 20.65 -5.27
N MET A 226 -13.36 20.64 -6.29
CA MET A 226 -11.90 20.56 -6.12
C MET A 226 -11.29 21.82 -5.50
N HIS A 227 -12.00 22.95 -5.61
CA HIS A 227 -11.58 24.23 -5.05
C HIS A 227 -12.63 24.74 -4.06
N PRO A 228 -12.22 25.27 -2.91
CA PRO A 228 -13.15 25.82 -1.94
C PRO A 228 -13.71 27.17 -2.41
N GLU A 229 -14.93 27.48 -1.94
CA GLU A 229 -15.58 28.76 -2.21
C GLU A 229 -14.81 29.92 -1.52
N PRO A 230 -14.34 30.95 -2.25
CA PRO A 230 -13.56 32.04 -1.66
C PRO A 230 -14.27 32.76 -0.51
N ALA A 231 -15.57 33.00 -0.62
CA ALA A 231 -16.36 33.66 0.42
C ALA A 231 -16.41 32.83 1.73
N LEU A 232 -16.50 31.51 1.62
CA LEU A 232 -16.49 30.61 2.78
C LEU A 232 -15.12 30.64 3.46
N ILE A 233 -14.04 30.57 2.68
CA ILE A 233 -12.66 30.68 3.19
C ILE A 233 -12.42 32.02 3.90
N GLU A 234 -12.88 33.12 3.29
CA GLU A 234 -12.79 34.46 3.88
C GLU A 234 -13.52 34.52 5.23
N SER A 235 -14.67 33.85 5.37
CA SER A 235 -15.41 33.81 6.64
C SER A 235 -14.65 33.09 7.76
N TYR A 236 -13.86 32.04 7.44
CA TYR A 236 -13.00 31.36 8.42
C TYR A 236 -11.81 32.20 8.88
N SER A 237 -11.41 33.21 8.09
CA SER A 237 -10.28 34.09 8.41
C SER A 237 -10.62 35.26 9.33
N ARG A 238 -11.91 35.48 9.61
CA ARG A 238 -12.40 36.65 10.37
C ARG A 238 -13.03 36.24 11.69
N PRO A 239 -12.94 37.07 12.75
CA PRO A 239 -13.73 36.87 13.95
C PRO A 239 -15.22 37.00 13.63
N GLY A 240 -16.02 36.01 14.04
CA GLY A 240 -17.46 36.00 13.81
C GLY A 240 -17.98 34.60 13.46
N PRO A 241 -19.28 34.47 13.16
CA PRO A 241 -19.84 33.23 12.66
C PRO A 241 -19.37 32.95 11.23
N VAL A 242 -19.21 31.66 10.89
CA VAL A 242 -18.84 31.20 9.54
C VAL A 242 -20.03 31.39 8.61
N ASP A 243 -19.79 31.95 7.41
CA ASP A 243 -20.82 32.18 6.42
C ASP A 243 -20.95 31.00 5.46
N ARG A 244 -21.90 30.12 5.77
CA ARG A 244 -22.22 28.97 4.92
C ARG A 244 -23.29 29.27 3.87
N VAL A 245 -23.77 30.51 3.74
CA VAL A 245 -24.82 30.85 2.79
C VAL A 245 -24.23 30.91 1.38
N ASN A 246 -24.83 30.21 0.42
CA ASN A 246 -24.52 30.42 -0.98
C ASN A 246 -25.13 31.76 -1.44
N ARG A 247 -24.35 32.83 -1.29
CA ARG A 247 -24.82 34.19 -1.59
C ARG A 247 -25.15 34.40 -3.08
N ALA A 248 -24.56 33.61 -3.97
CA ALA A 248 -24.84 33.69 -5.40
C ALA A 248 -26.25 33.21 -5.78
N THR A 249 -26.92 32.45 -4.90
CA THR A 249 -28.30 31.97 -5.13
C THR A 249 -29.37 32.88 -4.51
N LEU A 250 -28.97 33.98 -3.85
CA LEU A 250 -29.94 34.89 -3.24
C LEU A 250 -30.64 35.74 -4.31
N PRO A 251 -31.97 35.89 -4.25
CA PRO A 251 -32.67 36.79 -5.16
C PRO A 251 -32.41 38.25 -4.82
N ASP A 252 -32.60 39.14 -5.81
CA ASP A 252 -32.53 40.58 -5.61
C ASP A 252 -33.45 41.03 -4.45
N GLY A 253 -32.87 41.76 -3.50
CA GLY A 253 -33.57 42.28 -2.33
C GLY A 253 -33.62 41.33 -1.13
N ALA A 254 -33.22 40.06 -1.26
CA ALA A 254 -33.09 39.17 -0.11
C ALA A 254 -31.84 39.49 0.72
N ARG A 255 -31.99 39.37 2.04
CA ARG A 255 -30.94 39.55 3.04
C ARG A 255 -30.94 38.34 3.96
N VAL A 256 -29.76 37.76 4.15
CA VAL A 256 -29.53 36.66 5.09
C VAL A 256 -28.43 37.09 6.03
N GLU A 257 -28.77 37.22 7.31
CA GLU A 257 -27.85 37.55 8.40
C GLU A 257 -27.63 36.30 9.26
N ILE A 258 -26.38 36.02 9.61
CA ILE A 258 -26.02 34.85 10.41
C ILE A 258 -26.11 35.26 11.88
N ILE A 259 -27.07 34.69 12.59
CA ILE A 259 -27.25 34.93 14.03
C ILE A 259 -26.23 34.11 14.80
N GLU A 260 -26.08 32.83 14.43
CA GLU A 260 -25.25 31.88 15.16
C GLU A 260 -24.75 30.78 14.23
N HIS A 261 -23.51 30.36 14.44
CA HIS A 261 -22.90 29.22 13.77
C HIS A 261 -22.26 28.29 14.80
N GLY A 262 -22.51 27.00 14.68
CA GLY A 262 -21.84 25.95 15.44
C GLY A 262 -21.60 24.70 14.59
N PRO A 263 -20.86 23.70 15.11
CA PRO A 263 -20.55 22.48 14.35
C PRO A 263 -21.77 21.66 13.93
N LEU A 264 -22.86 21.77 14.69
CA LEU A 264 -24.10 21.01 14.52
C LEU A 264 -25.31 21.89 14.22
N HIS A 265 -25.12 23.19 13.98
CA HIS A 265 -26.24 24.09 13.68
C HIS A 265 -25.80 25.39 13.01
N ASP A 266 -26.72 25.94 12.23
CA ASP A 266 -26.64 27.26 11.61
C ASP A 266 -27.99 27.97 11.83
N ARG A 267 -27.95 29.21 12.30
CA ARG A 267 -29.15 30.02 12.55
C ARG A 267 -29.05 31.37 11.85
N PHE A 268 -30.11 31.73 11.12
CA PHE A 268 -30.15 32.89 10.25
C PHE A 268 -31.40 33.75 10.49
N ALA A 269 -31.27 35.06 10.36
CA ALA A 269 -32.38 35.97 10.08
C ALA A 269 -32.47 36.18 8.57
N VAL A 270 -33.61 35.86 7.97
CA VAL A 270 -33.84 35.98 6.53
C VAL A 270 -34.94 36.98 6.28
N SER A 271 -34.67 37.98 5.44
CA SER A 271 -35.66 38.93 4.93
C SER A 271 -35.67 38.85 3.41
N THR A 272 -36.81 38.54 2.79
CA THR A 272 -36.87 38.35 1.33
C THR A 272 -38.19 38.85 0.75
N PRO A 273 -38.17 39.54 -0.42
CA PRO A 273 -39.38 40.06 -1.06
C PRO A 273 -40.18 38.99 -1.81
N LYS A 274 -39.63 37.78 -1.98
CA LYS A 274 -40.27 36.64 -2.63
C LYS A 274 -39.76 35.34 -2.06
N GLN A 275 -40.55 34.28 -2.20
CA GLN A 275 -40.10 32.93 -1.88
C GLN A 275 -38.84 32.56 -2.70
N PHE A 276 -37.88 31.91 -2.05
CA PHE A 276 -36.68 31.39 -2.71
C PHE A 276 -36.15 30.12 -2.03
N ILE A 277 -35.17 29.50 -2.67
CA ILE A 277 -34.45 28.34 -2.12
C ILE A 277 -33.17 28.85 -1.48
N LEU A 278 -33.09 28.77 -0.15
CA LEU A 278 -31.86 29.03 0.58
C LEU A 278 -30.95 27.81 0.43
N ARG A 279 -29.74 28.04 -0.11
CA ARG A 279 -28.73 27.00 -0.32
C ARG A 279 -27.54 27.23 0.60
N LEU A 280 -27.11 26.18 1.29
CA LEU A 280 -26.02 26.24 2.26
C LEU A 280 -24.83 25.38 1.80
N TYR A 281 -23.60 25.83 2.03
CA TYR A 281 -22.36 25.04 1.86
C TYR A 281 -22.20 24.00 2.99
N THR A 282 -23.27 23.25 3.26
CA THR A 282 -23.31 22.14 4.21
C THR A 282 -23.82 20.92 3.43
N PHE A 283 -23.03 19.83 3.39
CA PHE A 283 -23.48 18.58 2.78
C PHE A 283 -24.60 17.95 3.61
N TYR A 284 -25.59 17.36 2.93
CA TYR A 284 -26.66 16.65 3.60
C TYR A 284 -26.19 15.29 4.11
N PHE A 285 -26.51 14.98 5.37
CA PHE A 285 -26.40 13.65 6.00
C PHE A 285 -27.66 13.39 6.83
N PRO A 286 -28.16 12.14 6.93
CA PRO A 286 -29.32 11.82 7.77
C PRO A 286 -29.16 12.32 9.21
N GLY A 287 -30.09 13.17 9.65
CA GLY A 287 -30.04 13.82 10.97
C GLY A 287 -30.11 15.34 10.88
N TRP A 288 -29.71 15.93 9.74
CA TRP A 288 -30.00 17.34 9.50
C TRP A 288 -31.52 17.60 9.39
N ARG A 289 -31.96 18.67 10.05
CA ARG A 289 -33.33 19.19 10.05
C ARG A 289 -33.31 20.69 9.86
N ALA A 290 -34.32 21.21 9.18
CA ALA A 290 -34.48 22.64 8.91
C ALA A 290 -35.81 23.13 9.48
N TYR A 291 -35.81 24.34 10.02
CA TYR A 291 -36.97 24.99 10.61
C TYR A 291 -37.06 26.42 10.10
N VAL A 292 -38.29 26.87 9.80
CA VAL A 292 -38.62 28.27 9.49
C VAL A 292 -39.64 28.71 10.53
N ASP A 293 -39.29 29.72 11.33
CA ASP A 293 -40.09 30.22 12.46
C ASP A 293 -40.51 29.12 13.46
N GLY A 294 -39.66 28.11 13.62
CA GLY A 294 -39.88 26.96 14.51
C GLY A 294 -40.70 25.82 13.91
N GLU A 295 -41.26 25.98 12.71
CA GLU A 295 -41.94 24.91 11.97
C GLU A 295 -40.93 24.13 11.12
N GLU A 296 -40.97 22.80 11.17
CA GLU A 296 -40.08 21.94 10.39
C GLU A 296 -40.40 22.05 8.89
N VAL A 297 -39.37 22.29 8.09
CA VAL A 297 -39.47 22.33 6.63
C VAL A 297 -38.60 21.24 6.01
N GLU A 298 -39.01 20.75 4.85
CA GLU A 298 -38.29 19.71 4.12
C GLU A 298 -36.94 20.25 3.60
N ILE A 299 -35.88 19.45 3.80
CA ILE A 299 -34.57 19.67 3.17
C ILE A 299 -34.58 19.00 1.80
N GLU A 300 -34.38 19.79 0.75
CA GLU A 300 -34.08 19.29 -0.59
C GLU A 300 -32.54 19.17 -0.74
N VAL A 301 -32.05 18.09 -1.34
CA VAL A 301 -30.61 17.88 -1.59
C VAL A 301 -30.26 18.36 -2.98
N ALA A 302 -29.48 19.44 -3.09
CA ALA A 302 -29.13 20.01 -4.39
C ALA A 302 -28.07 19.16 -5.11
N GLY A 303 -28.34 18.80 -6.37
CA GLY A 303 -27.38 18.11 -7.23
C GLY A 303 -26.61 19.07 -8.15
N PRO A 304 -25.35 18.76 -8.52
CA PRO A 304 -24.60 17.54 -8.21
C PRO A 304 -23.88 17.52 -6.84
N GLU A 305 -23.87 18.62 -6.09
CA GLU A 305 -22.95 18.82 -4.96
C GLU A 305 -23.42 18.14 -3.66
N GLY A 306 -24.70 17.84 -3.50
CA GLY A 306 -25.24 17.22 -2.28
C GLY A 306 -25.45 18.21 -1.12
N PHE A 307 -25.58 19.51 -1.42
CA PHE A 307 -25.79 20.56 -0.42
C PHE A 307 -27.22 20.62 0.11
N ILE A 308 -27.36 21.02 1.37
CA ILE A 308 -28.65 21.30 2.00
C ILE A 308 -29.29 22.52 1.33
N THR A 309 -30.55 22.35 0.93
CA THR A 309 -31.42 23.45 0.49
C THR A 309 -32.77 23.39 1.18
N LEU A 310 -33.36 24.56 1.42
CA LEU A 310 -34.70 24.68 2.01
C LEU A 310 -35.43 25.87 1.40
N ARG A 311 -36.77 25.79 1.34
CA ARG A 311 -37.60 26.88 0.82
C ARG A 311 -37.90 27.87 1.93
N VAL A 312 -37.61 29.14 1.70
CA VAL A 312 -37.94 30.24 2.61
C VAL A 312 -39.06 31.08 1.98
N PRO A 313 -40.22 31.26 2.64
CA PRO A 313 -41.32 32.10 2.15
C PRO A 313 -40.92 33.58 2.02
N GLU A 314 -41.82 34.37 1.41
CA GLU A 314 -41.67 35.84 1.41
C GLU A 314 -41.93 36.42 2.81
N GLY A 315 -41.14 37.42 3.22
CA GLY A 315 -41.25 38.05 4.53
C GLY A 315 -39.95 38.02 5.35
N GLU A 316 -40.10 38.16 6.66
CA GLU A 316 -39.03 38.06 7.66
C GLU A 316 -39.18 36.75 8.42
N HIS A 317 -38.12 35.95 8.47
CA HIS A 317 -38.13 34.61 9.03
C HIS A 317 -36.85 34.32 9.83
N GLU A 318 -36.99 33.55 10.90
CA GLU A 318 -35.87 32.87 11.54
C GLU A 318 -35.70 31.48 10.92
N VAL A 319 -34.53 31.22 10.34
CA VAL A 319 -34.19 29.93 9.76
C VAL A 319 -33.17 29.22 10.65
N LEU A 320 -33.48 28.00 11.07
CA LEU A 320 -32.59 27.15 11.85
C LEU A 320 -32.35 25.84 11.11
N VAL A 321 -31.09 25.54 10.80
CA VAL A 321 -30.67 24.23 10.29
C VAL A 321 -29.82 23.58 11.35
N ARG A 322 -30.22 22.42 11.89
CA ARG A 322 -29.49 21.75 12.98
C ARG A 322 -29.43 20.24 12.79
N PHE A 323 -28.38 19.64 13.34
CA PHE A 323 -28.17 18.21 13.34
C PHE A 323 -28.81 17.59 14.59
N GLU A 324 -29.71 16.64 14.37
CA GLU A 324 -30.46 15.93 15.41
C GLU A 324 -30.10 14.44 15.44
N ASP A 325 -30.46 13.77 16.54
CA ASP A 325 -30.27 12.33 16.65
C ASP A 325 -31.19 11.57 15.69
N THR A 326 -30.59 10.61 15.00
CA THR A 326 -31.31 9.67 14.15
C THR A 326 -31.79 8.46 14.97
N PRO A 327 -32.79 7.69 14.49
CA PRO A 327 -33.24 6.49 15.20
C PRO A 327 -32.11 5.49 15.53
N PRO A 328 -31.13 5.21 14.63
CA PRO A 328 -29.96 4.40 14.96
C PRO A 328 -29.10 4.97 16.10
N ARG A 329 -28.87 6.29 16.14
CA ARG A 329 -28.09 6.96 17.20
C ARG A 329 -28.80 6.89 18.55
N THR A 330 -30.09 7.21 18.58
CA THR A 330 -30.92 7.09 19.78
C THR A 330 -30.91 5.66 20.31
N ALA A 331 -31.10 4.66 19.44
CA ALA A 331 -31.03 3.25 19.83
C ALA A 331 -29.66 2.87 20.38
N GLY A 332 -28.58 3.32 19.73
CA GLY A 332 -27.20 3.09 20.18
C GLY A 332 -26.94 3.64 21.59
N TRP A 333 -27.40 4.86 21.87
CA TRP A 333 -27.32 5.46 23.21
C TRP A 333 -28.12 4.67 24.25
N ILE A 334 -29.37 4.32 23.95
CA ILE A 334 -30.21 3.53 24.85
C ILE A 334 -29.55 2.19 25.19
N ILE A 335 -29.08 1.45 24.18
CA ILE A 335 -28.40 0.16 24.36
C ILE A 335 -27.14 0.33 25.22
N SER A 336 -26.39 1.41 25.01
CA SER A 336 -25.16 1.70 25.77
C SER A 336 -25.44 1.98 27.23
N VAL A 337 -26.45 2.80 27.53
CA VAL A 337 -26.88 3.10 28.90
C VAL A 337 -27.38 1.84 29.60
N VAL A 338 -28.21 1.03 28.92
CA VAL A 338 -28.69 -0.25 29.47
C VAL A 338 -27.54 -1.22 29.69
N GLY A 339 -26.59 -1.32 28.76
CA GLY A 339 -25.40 -2.14 28.88
C GLY A 339 -24.54 -1.73 30.08
N LEU A 340 -24.31 -0.43 30.26
CA LEU A 340 -23.55 0.11 31.39
C LEU A 340 -24.27 -0.13 32.72
N ALA A 341 -25.57 0.14 32.79
CA ALA A 341 -26.37 -0.13 33.97
C ALA A 341 -26.33 -1.61 34.34
N THR A 342 -26.45 -2.51 33.35
CA THR A 342 -26.36 -3.96 33.55
C THR A 342 -24.98 -4.36 34.05
N LEU A 343 -23.90 -3.77 33.52
CA LEU A 343 -22.55 -4.01 34.02
C LEU A 343 -22.40 -3.56 35.47
N VAL A 344 -22.88 -2.37 35.83
CA VAL A 344 -22.83 -1.85 37.20
C VAL A 344 -23.58 -2.77 38.15
N VAL A 345 -24.80 -3.19 37.79
CA VAL A 345 -25.58 -4.15 38.58
C VAL A 345 -24.84 -5.48 38.70
N ALA A 346 -24.29 -6.01 37.60
CA ALA A 346 -23.53 -7.25 37.61
C ALA A 346 -22.33 -7.14 38.58
N LEU A 347 -21.57 -6.05 38.54
CA LEU A 347 -20.43 -5.79 39.43
C LEU A 347 -20.86 -5.64 40.90
N MET A 348 -22.00 -5.00 41.18
CA MET A 348 -22.56 -4.90 42.53
C MET A 348 -23.00 -6.26 43.09
N LEU A 349 -23.42 -7.19 42.21
CA LEU A 349 -23.84 -8.54 42.58
C LEU A 349 -22.66 -9.52 42.70
N VAL A 350 -21.46 -9.17 42.22
CA VAL A 350 -20.28 -10.03 42.40
C VAL A 350 -19.92 -10.09 43.89
N PRO A 351 -19.88 -11.28 44.51
CA PRO A 351 -19.51 -11.42 45.91
C PRO A 351 -18.09 -10.87 46.14
N LYS A 352 -17.92 -9.97 47.13
CA LYS A 352 -16.60 -9.44 47.52
C LYS A 352 -15.58 -10.54 47.85
N SER A 353 -16.04 -11.72 48.24
CA SER A 353 -15.21 -12.91 48.50
C SER A 353 -14.52 -13.48 47.25
N GLN A 354 -14.94 -13.11 46.04
CA GLN A 354 -14.29 -13.51 44.78
C GLN A 354 -13.18 -12.52 44.35
N ILE A 355 -13.06 -11.36 45.01
CA ILE A 355 -12.00 -10.39 44.73
C ILE A 355 -10.76 -10.83 45.51
N SER A 356 -9.83 -11.52 44.83
CA SER A 356 -8.58 -11.94 45.46
C SER A 356 -7.72 -10.71 45.79
N SER A 357 -7.35 -10.51 47.06
CA SER A 357 -6.32 -9.54 47.40
C SER A 357 -4.97 -10.02 46.86
N LEU A 358 -4.22 -9.15 46.19
CA LEU A 358 -2.82 -9.42 45.88
C LEU A 358 -2.07 -9.76 47.18
N LYS A 359 -1.37 -10.89 47.19
CA LYS A 359 -0.50 -11.24 48.33
C LYS A 359 0.65 -10.24 48.41
N SER A 360 0.99 -9.80 49.62
CA SER A 360 2.08 -8.84 49.88
C SER A 360 3.42 -9.25 49.24
N GLN A 361 3.73 -10.56 49.18
CA GLN A 361 4.96 -11.06 48.55
C GLN A 361 5.03 -10.83 47.04
N ASN A 362 3.91 -10.97 46.31
CA ASN A 362 3.84 -10.68 44.87
C ASN A 362 4.14 -9.20 44.61
N LEU A 363 3.62 -8.33 45.47
CA LEU A 363 3.81 -6.88 45.37
C LEU A 363 5.28 -6.49 45.53
N ILE A 364 6.01 -7.16 46.42
CA ILE A 364 7.44 -6.90 46.64
C ILE A 364 8.27 -7.33 45.42
N TRP A 365 8.07 -8.54 44.91
CA TRP A 365 8.85 -9.04 43.76
C TRP A 365 8.52 -8.28 42.48
N LEU A 366 7.24 -8.17 42.12
CA LEU A 366 6.83 -7.51 40.88
C LEU A 366 7.02 -6.00 40.94
N GLY A 367 6.64 -5.38 42.06
CA GLY A 367 6.83 -3.94 42.28
C GLY A 367 8.31 -3.56 42.37
N GLY A 368 9.12 -4.37 43.06
CA GLY A 368 10.57 -4.18 43.12
C GLY A 368 11.24 -4.35 41.76
N ALA A 369 10.85 -5.36 40.98
CA ALA A 369 11.37 -5.57 39.63
C ALA A 369 10.97 -4.44 38.66
N LEU A 370 9.72 -3.99 38.73
CA LEU A 370 9.24 -2.85 37.95
C LEU A 370 9.97 -1.56 38.34
N LEU A 371 10.11 -1.28 39.64
CA LEU A 371 10.82 -0.12 40.13
C LEU A 371 12.29 -0.15 39.70
N LEU A 372 12.96 -1.30 39.81
CA LEU A 372 14.34 -1.47 39.34
C LEU A 372 14.44 -1.23 37.83
N PHE A 373 13.50 -1.75 37.04
CA PHE A 373 13.46 -1.50 35.60
C PHE A 373 13.26 -0.01 35.30
N VAL A 374 12.35 0.68 35.99
CA VAL A 374 12.10 2.12 35.81
C VAL A 374 13.35 2.93 36.18
N ILE A 375 14.02 2.60 37.28
CA ILE A 375 15.27 3.24 37.69
C ILE A 375 16.37 2.97 36.66
N LEU A 376 16.57 1.72 36.25
CA LEU A 376 17.57 1.37 35.24
C LEU A 376 17.31 2.09 33.92
N LYS A 377 16.06 2.10 33.45
CA LYS A 377 15.65 2.80 32.24
C LYS A 377 15.94 4.29 32.37
N GLY A 378 15.39 4.96 33.38
CA GLY A 378 15.51 6.41 33.52
C GLY A 378 16.92 6.91 33.83
N ALA A 379 17.70 6.16 34.63
CA ALA A 379 19.03 6.59 35.07
C ALA A 379 20.17 6.12 34.18
N VAL A 380 19.98 5.04 33.41
CA VAL A 380 21.06 4.44 32.59
C VAL A 380 20.70 4.39 31.11
N ILE A 381 19.49 3.96 30.74
CA ILE A 381 19.13 3.74 29.33
C ILE A 381 18.69 5.06 28.66
N ASP A 382 17.84 5.86 29.29
CA ASP A 382 17.31 7.11 28.73
C ASP A 382 18.41 8.16 28.42
N PRO A 383 19.48 8.29 29.22
CA PRO A 383 20.63 9.12 28.86
C PRO A 383 21.49 8.57 27.70
N HIS A 384 21.31 7.30 27.34
CA HIS A 384 22.04 6.56 26.32
C HIS A 384 21.07 5.87 25.35
N ASP A 385 20.12 6.66 24.83
CA ASP A 385 19.11 6.19 23.89
C ASP A 385 19.70 5.76 22.53
N ASP A 386 20.95 6.13 22.26
CA ASP A 386 21.79 5.67 21.14
C ASP A 386 21.98 4.15 21.10
N TRP A 387 21.72 3.44 22.20
CA TRP A 387 21.70 1.98 22.24
C TRP A 387 20.46 1.37 21.58
N LEU A 388 19.38 2.14 21.48
CA LEU A 388 18.05 1.67 21.06
C LEU A 388 17.56 2.33 19.77
N ARG A 389 18.23 3.40 19.34
CA ARG A 389 18.09 4.04 18.03
C ARG A 389 19.43 4.61 17.60
N TYR A 390 19.67 4.75 16.30
CA TYR A 390 20.82 5.51 15.79
C TYR A 390 20.34 6.54 14.78
N THR A 391 21.20 7.48 14.39
CA THR A 391 20.88 8.50 13.39
C THR A 391 22.02 8.54 12.39
N SER A 392 21.75 8.09 11.15
CA SER A 392 22.68 8.33 10.06
C SER A 392 22.84 9.84 9.82
N PRO A 393 24.07 10.36 9.67
CA PRO A 393 24.28 11.75 9.30
C PRO A 393 23.65 12.10 7.94
N PRO A 394 23.29 13.38 7.70
CA PRO A 394 22.83 13.82 6.37
C PRO A 394 23.80 13.41 5.26
N GLY A 395 23.26 12.89 4.15
CA GLY A 395 24.05 12.36 3.05
C GLY A 395 24.76 11.03 3.34
N GLN A 396 24.35 10.30 4.38
CA GLN A 396 24.79 8.94 4.68
C GLN A 396 23.57 8.05 4.99
N ALA A 397 23.69 6.77 4.67
CA ALA A 397 22.73 5.75 5.03
C ALA A 397 23.48 4.55 5.61
N TRP A 398 23.73 4.55 6.92
CA TRP A 398 24.45 3.45 7.59
C TRP A 398 23.69 2.12 7.55
N ALA A 399 22.37 2.18 7.30
CA ALA A 399 21.55 1.01 7.06
C ALA A 399 21.86 0.30 5.74
N ALA A 400 22.44 1.00 4.74
CA ALA A 400 22.68 0.45 3.42
C ALA A 400 23.74 -0.66 3.44
N GLN A 401 23.44 -1.78 2.80
CA GLN A 401 24.33 -2.93 2.68
C GLN A 401 25.54 -2.62 1.80
N TYR A 402 25.33 -1.87 0.72
CA TYR A 402 26.36 -1.45 -0.22
C TYR A 402 26.30 0.06 -0.43
N GLU A 403 27.43 0.74 -0.26
CA GLU A 403 27.56 2.14 -0.62
C GLU A 403 27.69 2.26 -2.15
N GLN A 404 26.89 3.17 -2.75
CA GLN A 404 26.94 3.47 -4.16
C GLN A 404 26.52 4.93 -4.36
N ARG A 405 27.50 5.80 -4.58
CA ARG A 405 27.27 7.23 -4.82
C ARG A 405 26.92 7.48 -6.28
N ALA A 406 25.85 8.23 -6.53
CA ALA A 406 25.55 8.76 -7.86
C ALA A 406 24.76 10.06 -7.76
N ASN A 407 25.31 11.13 -8.33
CA ASN A 407 24.67 12.44 -8.33
C ASN A 407 23.81 12.64 -9.59
N PHE A 408 22.54 12.97 -9.38
CA PHE A 408 21.56 13.27 -10.42
C PHE A 408 21.15 14.73 -10.35
N GLY A 409 21.33 15.46 -11.45
CA GLY A 409 20.92 16.85 -11.58
C GLY A 409 21.71 17.85 -10.74
N GLY A 410 22.68 17.42 -9.94
CA GLY A 410 23.27 18.25 -8.87
C GLY A 410 22.33 18.43 -7.67
N GLN A 411 21.19 17.71 -7.65
CA GLN A 411 20.07 17.97 -6.75
C GLN A 411 19.67 16.73 -5.92
N ILE A 412 19.89 15.52 -6.44
CA ILE A 412 19.57 14.27 -5.76
C ILE A 412 20.78 13.34 -5.83
N GLU A 413 21.09 12.65 -4.74
CA GLU A 413 22.16 11.66 -4.68
C GLU A 413 21.62 10.28 -4.30
N LEU A 414 22.03 9.24 -5.03
CA LEU A 414 21.96 7.87 -4.55
C LEU A 414 23.10 7.65 -3.57
N LEU A 415 22.80 7.18 -2.36
CA LEU A 415 23.76 6.91 -1.29
C LEU A 415 24.22 5.45 -1.27
N GLY A 416 23.33 4.53 -1.64
CA GLY A 416 23.59 3.09 -1.55
C GLY A 416 22.36 2.26 -1.85
N TYR A 417 22.49 0.95 -1.65
CA TYR A 417 21.42 -0.01 -1.90
C TYR A 417 21.53 -1.27 -1.03
N ASP A 418 20.40 -1.94 -0.81
CA ASP A 418 20.35 -3.31 -0.30
C ASP A 418 20.01 -4.28 -1.43
N LEU A 419 20.72 -5.40 -1.48
CA LEU A 419 20.46 -6.48 -2.42
C LEU A 419 20.62 -7.82 -1.68
N PRO A 420 19.55 -8.30 -1.01
CA PRO A 420 19.60 -9.47 -0.14
C PRO A 420 20.03 -10.75 -0.88
N ARG A 421 19.73 -10.85 -2.18
CA ARG A 421 20.07 -11.99 -3.04
C ARG A 421 20.58 -11.48 -4.39
N ARG A 422 21.64 -12.11 -4.89
CA ARG A 422 22.18 -11.88 -6.24
C ARG A 422 21.90 -13.03 -7.20
N ARG A 423 21.21 -14.07 -6.74
CA ARG A 423 20.83 -15.25 -7.51
C ARG A 423 19.32 -15.38 -7.44
N VAL A 424 18.67 -15.27 -8.58
CA VAL A 424 17.21 -15.25 -8.71
C VAL A 424 16.80 -16.19 -9.85
N TYR A 425 15.55 -16.62 -9.86
CA TYR A 425 15.04 -17.54 -10.88
C TYR A 425 14.17 -16.76 -11.87
N SER A 426 14.18 -17.16 -13.15
CA SER A 426 13.24 -16.60 -14.13
C SER A 426 11.80 -16.74 -13.64
N GLY A 427 11.01 -15.65 -13.70
CA GLY A 427 9.64 -15.61 -13.20
C GLY A 427 9.51 -15.39 -11.69
N GLU A 428 10.61 -15.30 -10.94
CA GLU A 428 10.64 -14.95 -9.52
C GLU A 428 10.65 -13.43 -9.32
N GLU A 429 10.19 -12.98 -8.16
CA GLU A 429 10.34 -11.61 -7.67
C GLU A 429 11.47 -11.52 -6.65
N PHE A 430 12.16 -10.39 -6.60
CA PHE A 430 13.20 -10.15 -5.60
C PHE A 430 13.27 -8.68 -5.21
N SER A 431 13.60 -8.44 -3.93
CA SER A 431 13.68 -7.09 -3.40
C SER A 431 15.00 -6.38 -3.68
N VAL A 432 14.88 -5.09 -3.96
CA VAL A 432 15.98 -4.12 -4.01
C VAL A 432 15.56 -2.91 -3.18
N VAL A 433 16.46 -2.40 -2.34
CA VAL A 433 16.21 -1.13 -1.63
C VAL A 433 17.22 -0.11 -2.09
N LEU A 434 16.78 1.09 -2.47
CA LEU A 434 17.64 2.23 -2.81
C LEU A 434 17.60 3.28 -1.70
N TYR A 435 18.72 3.93 -1.45
CA TYR A 435 18.83 5.01 -0.48
C TYR A 435 19.18 6.31 -1.20
N TRP A 436 18.27 7.29 -1.15
CA TRP A 436 18.36 8.57 -1.84
C TRP A 436 18.50 9.73 -0.85
N HIS A 437 19.05 10.86 -1.30
CA HIS A 437 19.19 12.08 -0.52
C HIS A 437 19.00 13.31 -1.39
N ALA A 438 18.21 14.28 -0.93
CA ALA A 438 18.08 15.58 -1.58
C ALA A 438 19.24 16.49 -1.16
N LEU A 439 19.99 16.99 -2.14
CA LEU A 439 21.09 17.93 -1.94
C LEU A 439 20.59 19.39 -1.86
N THR A 440 19.46 19.67 -2.52
CA THR A 440 18.79 20.98 -2.55
C THR A 440 17.27 20.80 -2.46
N PRO A 441 16.50 21.83 -2.08
CA PRO A 441 15.06 21.81 -2.27
C PRO A 441 14.71 21.50 -3.73
N LEU A 442 13.67 20.70 -3.93
CA LEU A 442 13.26 20.20 -5.25
C LEU A 442 11.91 20.82 -5.63
N ASP A 443 11.82 21.37 -6.84
CA ASP A 443 10.58 21.96 -7.37
C ASP A 443 9.82 21.01 -8.31
N VAL A 444 10.41 19.85 -8.61
CA VAL A 444 9.87 18.85 -9.54
C VAL A 444 9.69 17.52 -8.80
N ASN A 445 8.53 16.89 -8.99
CA ASN A 445 8.27 15.54 -8.51
C ASN A 445 8.85 14.51 -9.49
N TYR A 446 10.07 14.06 -9.22
CA TYR A 446 10.73 12.96 -9.91
C TYR A 446 10.19 11.59 -9.48
N GLN A 447 10.14 10.69 -10.46
CA GLN A 447 9.89 9.26 -10.36
C GLN A 447 11.21 8.50 -10.39
N SER A 448 11.25 7.34 -9.75
CA SER A 448 12.41 6.46 -9.72
C SER A 448 12.13 5.19 -10.50
N PHE A 449 13.17 4.57 -11.04
CA PHE A 449 13.07 3.29 -11.74
C PHE A 449 14.22 2.35 -11.37
N VAL A 450 13.92 1.06 -11.40
CA VAL A 450 14.89 -0.03 -11.31
C VAL A 450 14.66 -0.98 -12.47
N HIS A 451 15.70 -1.17 -13.27
CA HIS A 451 15.69 -2.00 -14.46
C HIS A 451 16.63 -3.18 -14.28
N LEU A 452 16.12 -4.40 -14.42
CA LEU A 452 16.93 -5.58 -14.68
C LEU A 452 17.15 -5.67 -16.19
N ALA A 453 18.36 -5.38 -16.66
CA ALA A 453 18.62 -5.21 -18.08
C ALA A 453 19.82 -6.01 -18.57
N ARG A 454 19.78 -6.39 -19.85
CA ARG A 454 20.92 -6.93 -20.60
C ARG A 454 20.63 -6.96 -22.11
N PRO A 455 21.38 -6.22 -22.94
CA PRO A 455 22.16 -5.02 -22.59
C PRO A 455 21.25 -3.94 -21.95
N LEU A 456 21.80 -2.79 -21.53
CA LEU A 456 21.06 -1.79 -20.74
C LEU A 456 19.73 -1.30 -21.34
N HIS A 457 19.55 -1.38 -22.67
CA HIS A 457 18.32 -0.97 -23.35
C HIS A 457 17.30 -2.10 -23.54
N VAL A 458 17.64 -3.34 -23.16
CA VAL A 458 16.72 -4.50 -23.20
C VAL A 458 16.39 -4.90 -21.78
N LEU A 459 15.12 -4.74 -21.43
CA LEU A 459 14.60 -4.96 -20.08
C LEU A 459 14.10 -6.39 -19.91
N TRP A 460 14.51 -7.02 -18.81
CA TRP A 460 14.16 -8.37 -18.38
C TRP A 460 13.41 -8.37 -17.05
N GLY A 461 13.16 -7.18 -16.51
CA GLY A 461 12.40 -6.88 -15.31
C GLY A 461 12.48 -5.36 -15.09
N GLN A 462 11.39 -4.76 -14.63
CA GLN A 462 11.32 -3.33 -14.38
C GLN A 462 10.30 -3.05 -13.28
N GLU A 463 10.59 -2.05 -12.48
CA GLU A 463 9.63 -1.41 -11.59
C GLU A 463 9.94 0.08 -11.44
N ASP A 464 8.89 0.90 -11.48
CA ASP A 464 8.97 2.36 -11.39
C ASP A 464 8.04 2.85 -10.28
N HIS A 465 8.48 3.83 -9.50
CA HIS A 465 7.69 4.46 -8.46
C HIS A 465 7.31 5.89 -8.81
N LEU A 466 6.02 6.20 -8.67
CA LEU A 466 5.50 7.55 -8.85
C LEU A 466 6.14 8.53 -7.84
N ASN A 467 6.29 8.06 -6.60
CA ASN A 467 6.86 8.79 -5.46
C ASN A 467 7.90 7.89 -4.79
N PRO A 468 9.21 8.06 -5.08
CA PRO A 468 10.25 7.23 -4.51
C PRO A 468 10.24 7.33 -2.97
N GLY A 469 10.23 6.18 -2.28
CA GLY A 469 10.09 6.09 -0.82
C GLY A 469 8.71 6.51 -0.30
N GLY A 470 7.68 6.49 -1.16
CA GLY A 470 6.30 6.84 -0.81
C GLY A 470 6.06 8.33 -0.56
N LEU A 471 7.05 9.19 -0.85
CA LEU A 471 6.98 10.63 -0.59
C LEU A 471 7.33 11.40 -1.89
N PRO A 472 6.51 12.35 -2.34
CA PRO A 472 6.86 13.21 -3.46
C PRO A 472 8.22 13.87 -3.22
N THR A 473 9.08 13.88 -4.23
CA THR A 473 10.46 14.38 -4.12
C THR A 473 10.52 15.86 -3.73
N THR A 474 9.52 16.67 -4.09
CA THR A 474 9.37 18.05 -3.60
C THR A 474 9.25 18.19 -2.08
N ARG A 475 8.87 17.11 -1.37
CA ARG A 475 8.73 17.06 0.09
C ARG A 475 9.93 16.41 0.78
N TRP A 476 10.98 16.07 0.03
CA TRP A 476 12.16 15.44 0.63
C TRP A 476 12.93 16.43 1.51
N PRO A 477 13.17 16.08 2.78
CA PRO A 477 14.00 16.90 3.66
C PRO A 477 15.49 16.78 3.30
N LEU A 478 16.26 17.83 3.59
CA LEU A 478 17.69 17.89 3.28
C LEU A 478 18.57 17.22 4.34
N ASP A 479 18.04 17.01 5.55
CA ASP A 479 18.77 16.44 6.68
C ASP A 479 18.55 14.93 6.86
N LYS A 480 17.75 14.30 5.99
CA LYS A 480 17.43 12.87 6.05
C LYS A 480 17.55 12.20 4.70
N TYR A 481 17.84 10.91 4.69
CA TYR A 481 17.76 10.10 3.48
C TYR A 481 16.36 9.48 3.32
N VAL A 482 15.99 9.23 2.08
CA VAL A 482 14.80 8.48 1.69
C VAL A 482 15.23 7.08 1.29
N TRP A 483 14.51 6.07 1.75
CA TRP A 483 14.74 4.70 1.31
C TRP A 483 13.53 4.23 0.52
N ASP A 484 13.78 3.49 -0.56
CA ASP A 484 12.81 3.16 -1.60
C ASP A 484 12.90 1.66 -1.89
N GLU A 485 11.85 0.90 -1.59
CA GLU A 485 11.84 -0.58 -1.62
C GLU A 485 11.06 -1.08 -2.84
N TYR A 486 11.72 -1.84 -3.70
CA TYR A 486 11.21 -2.40 -4.95
C TYR A 486 11.10 -3.92 -4.85
N GLU A 487 10.12 -4.53 -5.51
CA GLU A 487 9.95 -5.96 -5.73
C GLU A 487 10.00 -6.28 -7.24
N ILE A 488 11.23 -6.46 -7.75
CA ILE A 488 11.48 -6.63 -9.18
C ILE A 488 11.08 -8.04 -9.62
N ARG A 489 10.07 -8.13 -10.48
CA ARG A 489 9.72 -9.38 -11.17
C ARG A 489 10.68 -9.65 -12.33
N VAL A 490 11.43 -10.74 -12.25
CA VAL A 490 12.17 -11.28 -13.40
C VAL A 490 11.15 -11.81 -14.39
N LEU A 491 11.07 -11.22 -15.57
CA LEU A 491 10.01 -11.53 -16.52
C LEU A 491 10.05 -13.04 -16.89
N PRO A 492 8.93 -13.77 -16.93
CA PRO A 492 8.92 -15.22 -17.19
C PRO A 492 9.49 -15.60 -18.56
N GLY A 493 10.35 -16.61 -18.63
CA GLY A 493 11.07 -16.98 -19.86
C GLY A 493 12.39 -16.24 -20.06
N THR A 494 12.85 -15.48 -19.06
CA THR A 494 14.19 -14.87 -19.08
C THR A 494 15.25 -15.97 -19.08
N PRO A 495 16.19 -15.99 -20.04
CA PRO A 495 17.30 -16.93 -20.05
C PRO A 495 18.15 -16.90 -18.80
N PRO A 496 18.79 -18.02 -18.41
CA PRO A 496 19.80 -18.00 -17.38
C PRO A 496 21.02 -17.14 -17.79
N GLY A 497 21.54 -16.35 -16.85
CA GLY A 497 22.64 -15.45 -17.16
C GLY A 497 22.93 -14.36 -16.14
N GLU A 498 23.97 -13.59 -16.41
CA GLU A 498 24.30 -12.38 -15.66
C GLU A 498 23.57 -11.17 -16.25
N TYR A 499 22.76 -10.50 -15.45
CA TYR A 499 22.02 -9.29 -15.81
C TYR A 499 22.47 -8.14 -14.91
N VAL A 500 22.22 -6.90 -15.30
CA VAL A 500 22.57 -5.72 -14.49
C VAL A 500 21.33 -5.04 -13.95
N LEU A 501 21.42 -4.56 -12.70
CA LEU A 501 20.46 -3.64 -12.12
C LEU A 501 20.89 -2.22 -12.43
N ASN A 502 20.06 -1.50 -13.18
CA ASN A 502 20.27 -0.12 -13.57
C ASN A 502 19.18 0.76 -12.96
N VAL A 503 19.56 1.88 -12.36
CA VAL A 503 18.62 2.74 -11.63
C VAL A 503 18.78 4.20 -12.04
N GLY A 504 17.71 4.97 -11.90
CA GLY A 504 17.75 6.41 -12.15
C GLY A 504 16.44 7.10 -11.79
N LEU A 505 16.35 8.36 -12.20
CA LEU A 505 15.21 9.23 -11.93
C LEU A 505 14.71 9.85 -13.23
N TYR A 506 13.42 10.16 -13.31
CA TYR A 506 12.82 10.86 -14.44
C TYR A 506 11.70 11.80 -14.00
N SER A 507 11.39 12.78 -14.82
CA SER A 507 10.21 13.63 -14.66
C SER A 507 9.15 13.16 -15.64
N MET A 508 8.06 12.60 -15.13
CA MET A 508 6.90 12.24 -15.94
C MET A 508 6.24 13.49 -16.53
N ALA A 509 6.10 14.57 -15.73
CA ALA A 509 5.51 15.82 -16.17
C ALA A 509 6.37 16.54 -17.23
N GLY A 510 7.70 16.46 -17.10
CA GLY A 510 8.63 17.08 -18.03
C GLY A 510 9.03 16.20 -19.23
N GLY A 511 8.75 14.89 -19.18
CA GLY A 511 9.11 13.95 -20.24
C GLY A 511 10.61 13.71 -20.40
N TYR A 512 11.42 13.84 -19.34
CA TYR A 512 12.89 13.69 -19.42
C TYR A 512 13.46 12.82 -18.30
N ARG A 513 14.56 12.11 -18.58
CA ARG A 513 15.38 11.41 -17.57
C ARG A 513 16.34 12.39 -16.91
N LEU A 514 16.52 12.28 -15.59
CA LEU A 514 17.39 13.18 -14.85
C LEU A 514 18.86 12.81 -15.10
N GLN A 515 19.64 13.78 -15.60
CA GLN A 515 21.04 13.55 -15.94
C GLN A 515 21.88 13.21 -14.70
N ARG A 516 22.69 12.16 -14.79
CA ARG A 516 23.75 11.80 -13.84
C ARG A 516 25.07 12.50 -14.18
N TYR A 517 25.67 13.08 -13.15
CA TYR A 517 26.98 13.72 -13.21
C TYR A 517 28.09 12.81 -12.66
N GLY A 518 29.28 12.93 -13.26
CA GLY A 518 30.51 12.31 -12.76
C GLY A 518 31.23 13.18 -11.73
N GLU A 519 32.37 12.68 -11.22
CA GLU A 519 33.13 13.34 -10.15
C GLU A 519 33.59 14.77 -10.49
N TYR A 520 33.80 15.11 -11.76
CA TYR A 520 34.22 16.44 -12.21
C TYR A 520 33.05 17.30 -12.73
N GLY A 521 31.80 16.91 -12.44
CA GLY A 521 30.59 17.67 -12.84
C GLY A 521 30.19 17.52 -14.31
N GLN A 522 30.85 16.64 -15.07
CA GLN A 522 30.47 16.31 -16.44
C GLN A 522 29.25 15.38 -16.47
N ALA A 523 28.36 15.54 -17.45
CA ALA A 523 27.27 14.61 -17.71
C ALA A 523 27.83 13.26 -18.19
N VAL A 524 27.47 12.15 -17.53
CA VAL A 524 28.00 10.81 -17.84
C VAL A 524 26.92 9.85 -18.36
N GLY A 525 25.66 10.08 -17.99
CA GLY A 525 24.50 9.28 -18.40
C GLY A 525 23.27 9.73 -17.63
N ASP A 526 22.17 9.00 -17.67
CA ASP A 526 20.92 9.31 -16.96
C ASP A 526 20.55 8.26 -15.88
N SER A 527 21.45 7.30 -15.69
CA SER A 527 21.27 6.14 -14.84
C SER A 527 22.62 5.60 -14.33
N VAL A 528 22.56 4.73 -13.34
CA VAL A 528 23.73 4.05 -12.76
C VAL A 528 23.46 2.56 -12.60
N VAL A 529 24.43 1.74 -13.00
CA VAL A 529 24.42 0.31 -12.73
C VAL A 529 24.90 0.08 -11.30
N ILE A 530 24.05 -0.53 -10.47
CA ILE A 530 24.34 -0.74 -9.04
C ILE A 530 24.85 -2.14 -8.75
N ALA A 531 24.46 -3.16 -9.53
CA ALA A 531 24.87 -4.54 -9.28
C ALA A 531 24.66 -5.44 -10.51
N SER A 532 25.30 -6.61 -10.48
CA SER A 532 24.98 -7.75 -11.34
C SER A 532 24.17 -8.79 -10.57
N VAL A 533 23.19 -9.39 -11.25
CA VAL A 533 22.29 -10.43 -10.75
C VAL A 533 22.34 -11.63 -11.68
N GLU A 534 22.58 -12.81 -11.12
CA GLU A 534 22.58 -14.08 -11.82
C GLU A 534 21.15 -14.64 -11.86
N VAL A 535 20.55 -14.65 -13.05
CA VAL A 535 19.28 -15.31 -13.32
C VAL A 535 19.53 -16.79 -13.58
N LYS A 536 18.77 -17.65 -12.92
CA LYS A 536 18.74 -19.09 -13.09
C LYS A 536 17.49 -19.50 -13.87
N ARG A 537 17.55 -20.69 -14.46
CA ARG A 537 16.39 -21.37 -15.07
C ARG A 537 15.24 -21.41 -14.06
N PRO A 538 13.98 -21.32 -14.50
CA PRO A 538 12.85 -21.22 -13.59
C PRO A 538 12.65 -22.52 -12.78
N TYR A 539 12.16 -22.43 -11.54
CA TYR A 539 11.80 -23.62 -10.72
C TYR A 539 10.64 -24.43 -11.33
N ARG A 540 9.75 -23.74 -12.03
CA ARG A 540 8.61 -24.32 -12.75
C ARG A 540 8.54 -23.67 -14.13
N LEU A 541 8.16 -24.43 -15.15
CA LEU A 541 7.94 -23.85 -16.47
C LEU A 541 6.80 -22.82 -16.40
N PRO A 542 6.97 -21.64 -17.02
CA PRO A 542 5.94 -20.61 -16.99
C PRO A 542 4.71 -21.06 -17.78
N ARG A 543 3.53 -20.62 -17.35
CA ARG A 543 2.28 -20.85 -18.10
C ARG A 543 2.16 -19.82 -19.22
N LEU A 544 1.45 -20.13 -20.30
CA LEU A 544 1.21 -19.18 -21.40
C LEU A 544 0.60 -17.86 -20.92
N ALA A 545 -0.34 -17.92 -19.97
CA ALA A 545 -0.96 -16.75 -19.37
C ALA A 545 0.00 -15.86 -18.54
N GLU A 546 1.20 -16.35 -18.20
CA GLU A 546 2.22 -15.59 -17.46
C GLU A 546 3.19 -14.87 -18.40
N LEU A 547 3.08 -15.07 -19.73
CA LEU A 547 3.99 -14.49 -20.74
C LEU A 547 3.48 -13.17 -21.33
N ASP A 548 2.26 -12.74 -20.95
CA ASP A 548 1.62 -11.50 -21.41
C ASP A 548 1.56 -11.35 -22.94
N LEU A 549 1.31 -12.45 -23.66
CA LEU A 549 1.32 -12.49 -25.12
C LEU A 549 0.25 -11.56 -25.72
N THR A 550 0.65 -10.70 -26.67
CA THR A 550 -0.31 -9.96 -27.53
C THR A 550 -1.10 -10.95 -28.38
N ARG A 551 -0.43 -11.97 -28.91
CA ARG A 551 -1.06 -13.00 -29.76
C ARG A 551 -0.41 -14.36 -29.59
N GLU A 552 -1.24 -15.38 -29.41
CA GLU A 552 -0.85 -16.79 -29.47
C GLU A 552 -0.77 -17.26 -30.93
N VAL A 553 0.25 -18.08 -31.23
CA VAL A 553 0.55 -18.55 -32.59
C VAL A 553 0.62 -20.07 -32.64
N MET A 554 1.38 -20.69 -31.72
CA MET A 554 1.53 -22.15 -31.60
C MET A 554 2.03 -22.85 -32.89
N ALA A 555 3.07 -22.29 -33.52
CA ALA A 555 3.68 -22.88 -34.72
C ALA A 555 4.89 -23.77 -34.39
N THR A 556 4.78 -25.07 -34.68
CA THR A 556 5.83 -26.06 -34.39
C THR A 556 6.76 -26.23 -35.58
N PHE A 557 8.07 -26.30 -35.35
CA PHE A 557 9.11 -26.65 -36.33
C PHE A 557 9.74 -28.00 -35.92
N PRO A 558 9.16 -29.14 -36.32
CA PRO A 558 9.53 -30.45 -35.78
C PRO A 558 11.00 -30.82 -35.99
N GLU A 559 11.53 -30.54 -37.19
CA GLU A 559 12.94 -30.79 -37.54
C GLU A 559 13.91 -29.87 -36.77
N GLY A 560 13.44 -28.68 -36.37
CA GLY A 560 14.20 -27.75 -35.53
C GLY A 560 14.12 -28.05 -34.04
N GLY A 561 13.13 -28.85 -33.61
CA GLY A 561 12.86 -29.14 -32.20
C GLY A 561 12.36 -27.94 -31.41
N VAL A 562 11.66 -26.99 -32.04
CA VAL A 562 11.16 -25.77 -31.39
C VAL A 562 9.75 -25.41 -31.80
N THR A 563 9.01 -24.79 -30.88
CA THR A 563 7.67 -24.26 -31.12
C THR A 563 7.64 -22.76 -30.81
N LEU A 564 7.14 -21.93 -31.73
CA LEU A 564 6.81 -20.53 -31.49
C LEU A 564 5.44 -20.46 -30.78
N LEU A 565 5.43 -20.06 -29.52
CA LEU A 565 4.21 -19.96 -28.71
C LEU A 565 3.39 -18.73 -29.09
N GLY A 566 4.05 -17.60 -29.28
CA GLY A 566 3.40 -16.32 -29.58
C GLY A 566 4.39 -15.17 -29.58
N TYR A 567 3.87 -13.95 -29.59
CA TYR A 567 4.67 -12.73 -29.54
C TYR A 567 3.99 -11.62 -28.73
N VAL A 568 4.80 -10.66 -28.29
CA VAL A 568 4.38 -9.35 -27.79
C VAL A 568 4.80 -8.28 -28.80
N GLN A 569 3.86 -7.40 -29.13
CA GLN A 569 4.08 -6.19 -29.91
C GLN A 569 3.58 -5.01 -29.08
N SER A 570 4.48 -4.09 -28.73
CA SER A 570 4.15 -2.97 -27.84
C SER A 570 3.33 -1.88 -28.53
N HIS A 571 3.51 -1.71 -29.83
CA HIS A 571 2.81 -0.71 -30.63
C HIS A 571 2.46 -1.28 -32.02
N ASP A 572 1.23 -1.04 -32.45
CA ASP A 572 0.77 -1.38 -33.79
C ASP A 572 1.13 -0.29 -34.80
N GLU A 573 1.47 0.90 -34.30
CA GLU A 573 1.93 2.08 -35.06
C GLU A 573 3.33 2.49 -34.61
N VAL A 574 4.21 2.81 -35.55
CA VAL A 574 5.59 3.24 -35.30
C VAL A 574 5.92 4.47 -36.15
N THR A 575 6.20 5.60 -35.50
CA THR A 575 6.65 6.81 -36.19
C THR A 575 8.11 6.70 -36.61
N LEU A 576 8.40 7.03 -37.87
CA LEU A 576 9.73 7.03 -38.46
C LEU A 576 10.36 8.43 -38.41
N PRO A 577 11.66 8.53 -38.08
CA PRO A 577 12.56 7.45 -37.68
C PRO A 577 12.30 6.97 -36.25
N GLY A 578 12.15 5.66 -36.06
CA GLY A 578 11.80 5.07 -34.77
C GLY A 578 12.29 3.63 -34.61
N ALA A 579 12.04 3.07 -33.43
CA ALA A 579 12.36 1.70 -33.10
C ALA A 579 11.08 0.91 -32.84
N TRP A 580 11.02 -0.30 -33.42
CA TRP A 580 9.90 -1.21 -33.27
C TRP A 580 10.34 -2.43 -32.43
N PRO A 581 9.96 -2.48 -31.14
CA PRO A 581 10.25 -3.62 -30.29
C PRO A 581 9.23 -4.74 -30.51
N VAL A 582 9.72 -5.96 -30.75
CA VAL A 582 8.92 -7.18 -30.86
C VAL A 582 9.54 -8.23 -29.97
N THR A 583 8.76 -8.97 -29.19
CA THR A 583 9.31 -10.07 -28.38
C THR A 583 8.68 -11.38 -28.79
N LEU A 584 9.51 -12.35 -29.18
CA LEU A 584 9.06 -13.70 -29.52
C LEU A 584 9.18 -14.62 -28.31
N PHE A 585 8.28 -15.59 -28.21
CA PHE A 585 8.30 -16.60 -27.15
C PHE A 585 8.39 -17.99 -27.74
N TRP A 586 9.46 -18.68 -27.42
CA TRP A 586 9.76 -19.99 -27.96
C TRP A 586 9.70 -21.05 -26.88
N ARG A 587 9.36 -22.28 -27.26
CA ARG A 587 9.51 -23.49 -26.45
C ARG A 587 10.45 -24.46 -27.14
N ALA A 588 11.39 -25.04 -26.40
CA ALA A 588 12.15 -26.21 -26.85
C ALA A 588 11.29 -27.47 -26.73
N ASP A 589 11.17 -28.24 -27.81
CA ASP A 589 10.42 -29.49 -27.82
C ASP A 589 11.32 -30.70 -27.47
N CYS A 590 12.64 -30.53 -27.57
CA CYS A 590 13.67 -31.49 -27.18
C CYS A 590 14.87 -30.79 -26.53
N ASP A 591 15.78 -31.57 -25.91
CA ASP A 591 17.07 -31.05 -25.44
C ASP A 591 18.00 -30.77 -26.61
N ASN A 592 18.71 -29.63 -26.55
CA ASN A 592 19.61 -29.14 -27.60
C ASN A 592 18.97 -29.11 -29.01
N PRO A 593 17.90 -28.30 -29.20
CA PRO A 593 17.22 -28.16 -30.49
C PRO A 593 18.17 -27.97 -31.69
N ALA A 594 17.75 -28.50 -32.84
CA ALA A 594 18.53 -28.45 -34.08
C ALA A 594 18.42 -27.10 -34.82
N ALA A 595 17.43 -26.27 -34.49
CA ALA A 595 17.32 -24.91 -34.99
C ALA A 595 18.62 -24.12 -34.70
N ARG A 596 19.01 -23.24 -35.64
CA ARG A 596 20.24 -22.43 -35.57
C ARG A 596 19.93 -20.95 -35.54
N THR A 597 19.06 -20.51 -36.43
CA THR A 597 18.70 -19.09 -36.56
C THR A 597 17.20 -18.92 -36.70
N ARG A 598 16.71 -17.82 -36.15
CA ARG A 598 15.39 -17.28 -36.47
C ARG A 598 15.58 -15.99 -37.27
N ALA A 599 14.63 -15.67 -38.13
CA ALA A 599 14.55 -14.36 -38.75
C ALA A 599 13.14 -13.78 -38.63
N LEU A 600 13.06 -12.54 -38.14
CA LEU A 600 11.86 -11.71 -38.27
C LEU A 600 11.90 -11.06 -39.65
N VAL A 601 10.88 -11.31 -40.47
CA VAL A 601 10.79 -10.85 -41.85
C VAL A 601 9.60 -9.91 -41.98
N LEU A 602 9.84 -8.74 -42.58
CA LEU A 602 8.86 -7.70 -42.86
C LEU A 602 8.56 -7.69 -44.36
N LEU A 603 7.27 -7.70 -44.70
CA LEU A 603 6.74 -7.76 -46.05
C LEU A 603 5.86 -6.54 -46.35
N ASP A 604 5.95 -6.02 -47.57
CA ASP A 604 5.02 -5.01 -48.08
C ASP A 604 3.61 -5.59 -48.38
N ALA A 605 2.68 -4.74 -48.78
CA ALA A 605 1.32 -5.16 -49.18
C ALA A 605 1.29 -6.08 -50.42
N GLY A 606 2.35 -6.07 -51.24
CA GLY A 606 2.54 -6.99 -52.37
C GLY A 606 3.14 -8.34 -51.99
N GLY A 607 3.54 -8.52 -50.72
CA GLY A 607 4.21 -9.71 -50.21
C GLY A 607 5.70 -9.77 -50.49
N HIS A 608 6.33 -8.66 -50.91
CA HIS A 608 7.78 -8.57 -51.09
C HIS A 608 8.48 -8.26 -49.78
N GLU A 609 9.63 -8.89 -49.55
CA GLU A 609 10.46 -8.65 -48.38
C GLU A 609 11.11 -7.27 -48.43
N VAL A 610 10.80 -6.43 -47.44
CA VAL A 610 11.33 -5.06 -47.29
C VAL A 610 12.29 -4.94 -46.11
N GLY A 611 12.29 -5.92 -45.19
CA GLY A 611 13.17 -5.92 -44.03
C GLY A 611 13.34 -7.31 -43.45
N ARG A 612 14.53 -7.59 -42.91
CA ARG A 612 14.86 -8.87 -42.27
C ARG A 612 15.82 -8.65 -41.11
N LEU A 613 15.47 -9.23 -39.97
CA LEU A 613 16.35 -9.30 -38.80
C LEU A 613 16.60 -10.77 -38.47
N SER A 614 17.80 -11.26 -38.81
CA SER A 614 18.20 -12.66 -38.65
C SER A 614 19.26 -12.81 -37.56
N GLY A 615 19.15 -13.86 -36.76
CA GLY A 615 20.15 -14.20 -35.75
C GLY A 615 19.73 -15.38 -34.88
N SER A 616 20.62 -15.81 -34.01
CA SER A 616 20.24 -16.71 -32.92
C SER A 616 19.34 -15.98 -31.91
N PRO A 617 18.48 -16.69 -31.17
CA PRO A 617 17.65 -16.08 -30.14
C PRO A 617 18.49 -15.30 -29.13
N VAL A 618 17.90 -14.23 -28.58
CA VAL A 618 18.51 -13.41 -27.51
C VAL A 618 19.88 -12.86 -27.94
N ASP A 619 19.97 -12.39 -29.18
CA ASP A 619 21.21 -11.89 -29.81
C ASP A 619 22.41 -12.86 -29.69
N GLY A 620 22.14 -14.17 -29.69
CA GLY A 620 23.14 -15.22 -29.57
C GLY A 620 23.68 -15.43 -28.15
N TYR A 621 23.20 -14.69 -27.16
CA TYR A 621 23.55 -14.91 -25.77
C TYR A 621 23.03 -16.25 -25.24
N TYR A 622 21.86 -16.68 -25.71
CA TYR A 622 21.24 -17.93 -25.30
C TYR A 622 20.66 -18.67 -26.52
N PRO A 623 21.55 -19.25 -27.36
CA PRO A 623 21.15 -19.81 -28.65
C PRO A 623 20.40 -21.14 -28.47
N PHE A 624 19.71 -21.61 -29.52
CA PHE A 624 18.82 -22.77 -29.43
C PHE A 624 19.50 -24.03 -28.87
N GLU A 625 20.79 -24.22 -29.14
CA GLU A 625 21.54 -25.44 -28.80
C GLU A 625 21.72 -25.68 -27.31
N VAL A 626 21.51 -24.67 -26.47
CA VAL A 626 21.68 -24.78 -25.01
C VAL A 626 20.35 -24.91 -24.27
N TRP A 627 19.24 -25.02 -25.00
CA TRP A 627 17.91 -25.13 -24.43
C TRP A 627 17.58 -26.57 -24.03
N HIS A 628 16.78 -26.71 -22.98
CA HIS A 628 16.27 -28.00 -22.51
C HIS A 628 14.83 -28.23 -22.93
N ALA A 629 14.44 -29.50 -23.04
CA ALA A 629 13.08 -29.87 -23.37
C ALA A 629 12.05 -29.21 -22.43
N GLY A 630 11.06 -28.56 -23.02
CA GLY A 630 10.00 -27.80 -22.33
C GLY A 630 10.38 -26.39 -21.91
N GLU A 631 11.65 -25.99 -22.00
CA GLU A 631 12.10 -24.63 -21.66
C GLU A 631 11.44 -23.58 -22.54
N ILE A 632 10.97 -22.50 -21.92
CA ILE A 632 10.38 -21.36 -22.61
C ILE A 632 11.36 -20.19 -22.55
N VAL A 633 11.67 -19.61 -23.71
CA VAL A 633 12.63 -18.52 -23.87
C VAL A 633 11.95 -17.29 -24.46
N ARG A 634 12.06 -16.17 -23.76
CA ARG A 634 11.73 -14.83 -24.23
C ARG A 634 12.89 -14.32 -25.09
N ASP A 635 12.56 -13.86 -26.28
CA ASP A 635 13.51 -13.45 -27.30
C ASP A 635 13.14 -12.04 -27.83
N PRO A 636 13.59 -10.98 -27.13
CA PRO A 636 13.31 -9.61 -27.52
C PRO A 636 14.11 -9.20 -28.76
N LEU A 637 13.45 -8.46 -29.64
CA LEU A 637 13.97 -7.90 -30.88
C LEU A 637 13.72 -6.41 -30.91
N LEU A 638 14.70 -5.67 -31.44
CA LEU A 638 14.56 -4.26 -31.70
C LEU A 638 14.90 -3.98 -33.16
N LEU A 639 13.90 -3.60 -33.95
CA LEU A 639 14.10 -3.15 -35.32
C LEU A 639 14.21 -1.63 -35.31
N VAL A 640 15.43 -1.09 -35.48
CA VAL A 640 15.69 0.35 -35.50
C VAL A 640 15.76 0.83 -36.95
N SER A 641 14.89 1.77 -37.33
CA SER A 641 14.96 2.44 -38.63
C SER A 641 16.00 3.58 -38.58
N ALA A 642 17.28 3.24 -38.44
CA ALA A 642 18.38 4.21 -38.46
C ALA A 642 18.92 4.42 -39.90
N GLN A 643 18.06 4.89 -40.81
CA GLN A 643 18.34 5.31 -42.20
C GLN A 643 18.90 4.26 -43.22
N PRO A 644 18.55 4.42 -44.51
CA PRO A 644 17.22 4.22 -45.05
C PRO A 644 17.06 2.74 -45.43
N VAL A 645 16.33 1.99 -44.61
CA VAL A 645 15.37 1.08 -45.24
C VAL A 645 14.30 2.03 -45.77
N ASN A 646 14.02 2.06 -47.07
CA ASN A 646 12.92 2.82 -47.67
C ASN A 646 11.57 2.24 -47.19
N LEU A 647 11.33 2.21 -45.89
CA LEU A 647 10.03 1.94 -45.34
C LEU A 647 9.24 3.24 -45.50
N GLU A 648 8.45 3.27 -46.57
CA GLU A 648 7.43 4.30 -46.76
C GLU A 648 6.35 4.15 -45.69
N ALA A 649 5.63 5.24 -45.42
CA ALA A 649 4.46 5.17 -44.56
C ALA A 649 3.48 4.12 -45.11
N GLY A 650 2.96 3.26 -44.24
CA GLY A 650 2.01 2.23 -44.64
C GLY A 650 2.00 1.02 -43.73
N VAL A 651 1.10 0.09 -44.06
CA VAL A 651 0.90 -1.16 -43.32
C VAL A 651 1.77 -2.26 -43.91
N TYR A 652 2.53 -2.92 -43.05
CA TYR A 652 3.41 -4.02 -43.40
C TYR A 652 3.00 -5.28 -42.65
N TYR A 653 3.19 -6.44 -43.29
CA TYR A 653 3.00 -7.74 -42.66
C TYR A 653 4.33 -8.24 -42.13
N PHE A 654 4.33 -8.88 -40.98
CA PHE A 654 5.53 -9.52 -40.47
C PHE A 654 5.28 -10.98 -40.11
N GLY A 655 6.36 -11.74 -40.17
CA GLY A 655 6.36 -13.14 -39.80
C GLY A 655 7.74 -13.62 -39.43
N VAL A 656 7.84 -14.89 -39.08
CA VAL A 656 9.08 -15.51 -38.64
C VAL A 656 9.42 -16.69 -39.52
N THR A 657 10.71 -16.83 -39.83
CA THR A 657 11.30 -18.03 -40.40
C THR A 657 12.30 -18.61 -39.41
N VAL A 658 12.44 -19.94 -39.39
CA VAL A 658 13.45 -20.64 -38.59
C VAL A 658 14.26 -21.53 -39.52
N SER A 659 15.56 -21.62 -39.30
CA SER A 659 16.44 -22.48 -40.10
C SER A 659 17.42 -23.24 -39.22
N ALA A 660 17.80 -24.43 -39.68
CA ALA A 660 18.94 -25.19 -39.23
C ALA A 660 20.03 -25.11 -40.32
N ASP A 661 20.67 -26.23 -40.66
CA ASP A 661 21.54 -26.31 -41.85
C ASP A 661 20.74 -26.09 -43.16
N GLU A 662 19.43 -26.40 -43.14
CA GLU A 662 18.46 -26.08 -44.19
C GLU A 662 17.25 -25.32 -43.60
N PRO A 663 16.45 -24.61 -44.43
CA PRO A 663 15.24 -23.91 -43.97
C PRO A 663 14.20 -24.89 -43.41
N LEU A 664 13.68 -24.60 -42.21
CA LEU A 664 12.70 -25.45 -41.54
C LEU A 664 11.27 -25.04 -41.90
N ILE A 665 10.40 -26.01 -42.14
CA ILE A 665 8.97 -25.79 -42.43
C ILE A 665 8.16 -26.08 -41.18
N ALA A 666 7.29 -25.14 -40.80
CA ALA A 666 6.37 -25.34 -39.68
C ALA A 666 5.29 -26.37 -40.02
N GLU A 667 4.81 -27.10 -39.01
CA GLU A 667 3.75 -28.09 -39.19
C GLU A 667 2.48 -27.44 -39.77
N GLY A 668 1.96 -28.01 -40.87
CA GLY A 668 0.79 -27.47 -41.57
C GLY A 668 1.05 -26.27 -42.48
N ALA A 669 2.30 -25.80 -42.61
CA ALA A 669 2.67 -24.71 -43.52
C ALA A 669 3.20 -25.24 -44.87
N SER A 670 2.95 -24.49 -45.94
CA SER A 670 3.48 -24.79 -47.29
C SER A 670 4.84 -24.14 -47.58
N LYS A 671 5.30 -23.27 -46.68
CA LYS A 671 6.55 -22.48 -46.78
C LYS A 671 7.18 -22.32 -45.37
N PRO A 672 8.48 -22.01 -45.27
CA PRO A 672 9.17 -21.80 -43.99
C PRO A 672 8.76 -20.53 -43.22
N PHE A 673 7.88 -19.71 -43.80
CA PHE A 673 7.42 -18.45 -43.24
C PHE A 673 6.11 -18.62 -42.46
N VAL A 674 6.13 -18.26 -41.19
CA VAL A 674 4.96 -18.23 -40.31
C VAL A 674 4.48 -16.78 -40.17
N PRO A 675 3.31 -16.42 -40.72
CA PRO A 675 2.78 -15.06 -40.60
C PRO A 675 2.34 -14.77 -39.15
N LEU A 676 2.63 -13.57 -38.65
CA LEU A 676 2.34 -13.17 -37.27
C LEU A 676 1.30 -12.07 -37.17
N GLY A 677 1.50 -10.95 -37.86
CA GLY A 677 0.68 -9.76 -37.67
C GLY A 677 1.04 -8.63 -38.64
N THR A 678 0.58 -7.43 -38.31
CA THR A 678 0.84 -6.21 -39.06
C THR A 678 1.42 -5.12 -38.18
N VAL A 679 2.17 -4.21 -38.79
CA VAL A 679 2.63 -2.97 -38.17
C VAL A 679 2.45 -1.84 -39.17
N GLU A 680 1.96 -0.70 -38.70
CA GLU A 680 1.82 0.53 -39.48
C GLU A 680 3.00 1.44 -39.17
N PHE A 681 3.74 1.84 -40.20
CA PHE A 681 4.77 2.87 -40.07
C PHE A 681 4.19 4.22 -40.49
N LEU A 682 4.33 5.21 -39.61
CA LEU A 682 3.94 6.59 -39.85
C LEU A 682 5.19 7.42 -40.09
N VAL A 683 5.09 8.51 -40.86
CA VAL A 683 6.21 9.46 -41.04
C VAL A 683 5.90 10.70 -40.20
N GLU A 684 6.88 11.16 -39.43
CA GLU A 684 6.79 12.41 -38.68
C GLU A 684 6.66 13.58 -39.69
N GLU A 685 5.60 14.40 -39.58
CA GLU A 685 5.39 15.59 -40.45
C GLU A 685 6.38 16.72 -40.17
#